data_AF-A0A165H127-F1
#
_entry.id   AF-A0A165H127-F1
#
_cell.length_a   1.000
_cell.length_b   1.000
_cell.length_c   1.000
_cell.angle_alpha   90.00
_cell.angle_beta   90.00
_cell.angle_gamma   90.00
#
_symmetry.space_group_name_H-M   'P 1'
#
loop_
_entity.id
_entity.type
_entity.pdbx_description
1 polymer ?
#
loop_
_entity_poly.entity_id
_entity_poly.type
_entity_poly.pdbx_seq_one_letter_code
_entity_poly.pdbx_strand_id
1 'polypeptide(L)'
;MAARRVPATPPKGVVVGDLTIYPKWSTEKLAYQLQCDLCGLLVDAGQSGHGGRLFGHRGKTGCQQRQAEQALSVVSVPHLHPGELPPRPTGLCPGAPVQWLPGSIWDTFPFQYHGRDSMRWQPSGFDATQNTVFIRSGSCQRVLSGAQSACTACWQVINSAPFHSMMERAANALPSTPYKYLSHSQVADVARQRSDEKKVLRSKYENMIQSQRRWKNRATEYERIVIYISTNDIPRIRWIFSATLKRGSNPERLMSQLIRGAHDAYSPHGFSQQQLVASYLGHAIGGPKLMFALGQVYGVVSKDTVNRRLRIPRLLACITIPTAGDIALNIEAFLRPDIFPVPVSLSSRDPSALPGHVLMFDGIALEPRARYCTLRDKVLGLSRETSGNVDPSASTMDAIDAIRAALQDGRVRFGSEATVVAVATYTDTLNYSPVPLVVSPSDKTEKGPALQEWIARIVECWKQHKYTHVRGPIWSLASDGDAAYRFAKHWFCTVRMLSSRDALWTSLSPLRGLNLQTSADGLTTSTCDPKHIIKRTSSSTAIPESDCSKIGFATLLRNPHGIMIFDGLVLPRDILFHLTTLDMDQQAAVRLLDPADKQKVDDGSIVQTGTLMGFLIRTGTSYALAILQISAFQKPGGERQWSMTMDELEKSAGDFQTKALGQILDLQAPAESAGVWMWTGKYLALDDDATARLTQNRFILHVPTTFLHPVVAQLYENTDAAVQGAIRRTWVFSTSHLTETMCEAWDALEPSSAEILMNITGLPQAANARQLPYRGRDDAPCFVVPRVPEHLVPERKYETGEHLLCRLCDTEVVLEKMRAHVGRHILLKARGLPDPSLGTRAPVGDDPCGFCGRLGCFTVLSIKGKSATIHSSCGYHYRRMKYAVASVSTKSSPCTNVPIHCTLCPRSKSGQKGLTNVRTPL
;
A
#
# COMPACT_ATOMS: atom_id res chain seq x y z
N MET A 1 -4.51 -4.48 72.64
CA MET A 1 -4.22 -5.93 72.59
C MET A 1 -5.36 -6.63 71.86
N ALA A 2 -5.16 -6.98 70.59
CA ALA A 2 -6.19 -7.63 69.77
C ALA A 2 -5.96 -9.14 69.75
N ALA A 3 -6.95 -9.91 70.22
CA ALA A 3 -6.95 -11.36 70.15
C ALA A 3 -6.93 -11.82 68.69
N ARG A 4 -5.82 -12.44 68.26
CA ARG A 4 -5.68 -13.01 66.91
C ARG A 4 -6.56 -14.26 66.80
N ARG A 5 -7.61 -14.17 65.99
CA ARG A 5 -8.58 -15.25 65.74
C ARG A 5 -7.94 -16.42 64.97
N VAL A 6 -8.35 -17.64 65.34
CA VAL A 6 -8.09 -18.89 64.62
C VAL A 6 -8.59 -18.75 63.16
N PRO A 7 -7.83 -19.19 62.13
CA PRO A 7 -8.30 -19.16 60.74
C PRO A 7 -9.61 -19.94 60.57
N ALA A 8 -10.63 -19.31 59.97
CA ALA A 8 -12.00 -19.84 59.91
C ALA A 8 -12.18 -21.08 59.00
N THR A 9 -11.17 -21.44 58.21
CA THR A 9 -11.21 -22.58 57.29
C THR A 9 -10.20 -23.65 57.74
N PRO A 10 -10.63 -24.89 58.04
CA PRO A 10 -9.72 -25.95 58.43
C PRO A 10 -8.78 -26.31 57.26
N PRO A 11 -7.45 -26.42 57.49
CA PRO A 11 -6.51 -26.78 56.45
C PRO A 11 -6.76 -28.20 55.93
N LYS A 12 -6.55 -28.41 54.63
CA LYS A 12 -6.72 -29.72 53.98
C LYS A 12 -5.73 -30.73 54.57
N GLY A 13 -6.20 -31.96 54.79
CA GLY A 13 -5.35 -33.07 55.25
C GLY A 13 -4.20 -33.33 54.28
N VAL A 14 -3.03 -33.69 54.83
CA VAL A 14 -1.84 -34.04 54.06
C VAL A 14 -1.87 -35.54 53.82
N VAL A 15 -2.02 -35.95 52.55
CA VAL A 15 -2.07 -37.35 52.15
C VAL A 15 -0.65 -37.90 51.99
N VAL A 16 -0.39 -39.03 52.63
CA VAL A 16 0.88 -39.75 52.55
C VAL A 16 0.61 -41.24 52.40
N GLY A 17 0.81 -41.76 51.19
CA GLY A 17 0.35 -43.12 50.86
C GLY A 17 -1.17 -43.20 51.05
N ASP A 18 -1.62 -44.19 51.82
CA ASP A 18 -3.04 -44.39 52.14
C ASP A 18 -3.47 -43.67 53.44
N LEU A 19 -2.56 -42.98 54.13
CA LEU A 19 -2.82 -42.27 55.39
C LEU A 19 -3.04 -40.77 55.13
N THR A 20 -4.10 -40.19 55.71
CA THR A 20 -4.34 -38.73 55.67
C THR A 20 -4.11 -38.13 57.05
N ILE A 21 -3.14 -37.22 57.16
CA ILE A 21 -2.77 -36.55 58.43
C ILE A 21 -3.38 -35.16 58.46
N TYR A 22 -4.19 -34.88 59.47
CA TYR A 22 -4.86 -33.58 59.63
C TYR A 22 -4.08 -32.65 60.57
N PRO A 23 -3.86 -31.38 60.21
CA PRO A 23 -3.19 -30.42 61.08
C PRO A 23 -4.06 -30.07 62.29
N LYS A 24 -3.48 -30.09 63.50
CA LYS A 24 -4.14 -29.65 64.74
C LYS A 24 -3.62 -28.27 65.14
N TRP A 25 -4.52 -27.34 65.46
CA TRP A 25 -4.12 -26.01 65.93
C TRP A 25 -3.59 -26.07 67.36
N SER A 26 -2.39 -25.55 67.61
CA SER A 26 -1.84 -25.38 68.95
C SER A 26 -2.06 -23.95 69.43
N THR A 27 -2.82 -23.78 70.51
CA THR A 27 -3.09 -22.47 71.12
C THR A 27 -1.84 -21.87 71.79
N GLU A 28 -0.93 -22.70 72.29
CA GLU A 28 0.35 -22.25 72.87
C GLU A 28 1.32 -21.69 71.82
N LYS A 29 1.42 -22.34 70.65
CA LYS A 29 2.38 -21.94 69.60
C LYS A 29 1.80 -21.04 68.52
N LEU A 30 0.49 -20.78 68.54
CA LEU A 30 -0.25 -20.01 67.53
C LEU A 30 0.03 -20.50 66.09
N ALA A 31 0.11 -21.82 65.91
CA ALA A 31 0.40 -22.48 64.63
C ALA A 31 -0.25 -23.87 64.55
N TYR A 32 -0.46 -24.37 63.33
CA TYR A 32 -0.88 -25.75 63.11
C TYR A 32 0.30 -26.70 63.28
N GLN A 33 0.05 -27.84 63.92
CA GLN A 33 1.01 -28.92 64.13
C GLN A 33 0.53 -30.19 63.42
N LEU A 34 1.46 -30.91 62.80
CA LEU A 34 1.23 -32.19 62.13
C LEU A 34 2.01 -33.28 62.86
N GLN A 35 1.37 -34.37 63.25
CA GLN A 35 2.09 -35.51 63.81
C GLN A 35 2.74 -36.32 62.68
N CYS A 36 4.04 -36.55 62.79
CA CYS A 36 4.78 -37.39 61.86
C CYS A 36 4.39 -38.86 62.07
N ASP A 37 3.93 -39.51 61.01
CA ASP A 37 3.66 -40.95 60.91
C ASP A 37 4.90 -41.82 61.10
N LEU A 38 6.10 -41.32 60.76
CA LEU A 38 7.32 -42.12 60.82
C LEU A 38 7.97 -42.16 62.22
N CYS A 39 7.91 -41.07 62.98
CA CYS A 39 8.65 -40.93 64.26
C CYS A 39 7.78 -40.40 65.42
N GLY A 40 6.49 -40.15 65.18
CA GLY A 40 5.53 -39.67 66.17
C GLY A 40 5.68 -38.21 66.61
N LEU A 41 6.68 -37.46 66.11
CA LEU A 41 6.93 -36.06 66.50
C LEU A 41 5.87 -35.09 65.96
N LEU A 42 5.54 -34.07 66.75
CA LEU A 42 4.72 -32.94 66.31
C LEU A 42 5.60 -31.93 65.54
N VAL A 43 5.31 -31.78 64.25
CA VAL A 43 5.99 -30.86 63.32
C VAL A 43 5.19 -29.58 63.20
N ASP A 44 5.85 -28.43 63.38
CA ASP A 44 5.26 -27.11 63.16
C ASP A 44 4.99 -26.87 61.66
N ALA A 45 3.73 -26.84 61.28
CA ALA A 45 3.24 -26.63 59.91
C ALA A 45 2.92 -25.16 59.61
N GLY A 46 3.24 -24.24 60.52
CA GLY A 46 2.97 -22.80 60.42
C GLY A 46 1.49 -22.45 60.52
N GLN A 47 1.15 -21.19 60.26
CA GLN A 47 -0.22 -20.67 60.39
C GLN A 47 -1.19 -21.18 59.30
N SER A 48 -0.68 -21.72 58.20
CA SER A 48 -1.47 -22.22 57.06
C SER A 48 -1.60 -23.75 56.99
N GLY A 49 -0.89 -24.50 57.85
CA GLY A 49 -1.02 -25.96 57.92
C GLY A 49 -0.49 -26.72 56.70
N HIS A 50 0.44 -26.14 55.92
CA HIS A 50 0.95 -26.76 54.70
C HIS A 50 1.88 -27.95 54.97
N GLY A 51 1.63 -29.08 54.29
CA GLY A 51 2.38 -30.33 54.44
C GLY A 51 3.85 -30.31 53.99
N GLY A 52 4.33 -29.26 53.33
CA GLY A 52 5.73 -29.17 52.87
C GLY A 52 6.77 -29.32 53.99
N ARG A 53 6.45 -28.80 55.19
CA ARG A 53 7.32 -28.94 56.37
C ARG A 53 7.33 -30.36 56.95
N LEU A 54 6.24 -31.12 56.80
CA LEU A 54 6.16 -32.53 57.17
C LEU A 54 7.07 -33.38 56.27
N PHE A 55 7.05 -33.18 54.96
CA PHE A 55 7.95 -33.89 54.03
C PHE A 55 9.42 -33.53 54.26
N GLY A 56 9.71 -32.26 54.53
CA GLY A 56 11.06 -31.82 54.91
C GLY A 56 11.54 -32.40 56.24
N HIS A 57 10.66 -32.58 57.22
CA HIS A 57 11.00 -33.21 58.51
C HIS A 57 11.41 -34.69 58.34
N ARG A 58 10.73 -35.45 57.47
CA ARG A 58 11.02 -36.87 57.22
C ARG A 58 12.42 -37.14 56.66
N GLY A 59 12.99 -36.17 55.95
CA GLY A 59 14.36 -36.26 55.43
C GLY A 59 15.45 -35.84 56.41
N LYS A 60 15.10 -35.40 57.63
CA LYS A 60 16.09 -34.94 58.62
C LYS A 60 16.59 -36.08 59.49
N THR A 61 17.87 -36.02 59.84
CA THR A 61 18.57 -36.97 60.72
C THR A 61 17.84 -37.22 62.05
N GLY A 62 17.21 -36.21 62.65
CA GLY A 62 16.43 -36.40 63.89
C GLY A 62 15.16 -37.25 63.75
N CYS A 63 14.51 -37.26 62.58
CA CYS A 63 13.37 -38.15 62.30
C CYS A 63 13.85 -39.59 62.09
N GLN A 64 15.00 -39.74 61.41
CA GLN A 64 15.62 -41.04 61.14
C GLN A 64 16.20 -41.68 62.42
N GLN A 65 16.79 -40.89 63.32
CA GLN A 65 17.29 -41.35 64.62
C GLN A 65 16.17 -41.86 65.53
N ARG A 66 15.04 -41.16 65.63
CA ARG A 66 13.87 -41.69 66.36
C ARG A 66 13.26 -42.92 65.72
N GLN A 67 13.28 -43.03 64.39
CA GLN A 67 12.88 -44.26 63.70
C GLN A 67 13.79 -45.42 64.06
N ALA A 68 15.10 -45.19 64.17
CA ALA A 68 16.06 -46.18 64.64
C ALA A 68 15.83 -46.55 66.11
N GLU A 69 15.54 -45.57 66.99
CA GLU A 69 15.19 -45.81 68.40
C GLU A 69 13.86 -46.56 68.56
N GLN A 70 12.84 -46.26 67.75
CA GLN A 70 11.57 -47.00 67.73
C GLN A 70 11.73 -48.41 67.16
N ALA A 71 12.57 -48.60 66.15
CA ALA A 71 12.93 -49.92 65.61
C ALA A 71 13.75 -50.77 66.60
N LEU A 72 14.51 -50.14 67.51
CA LEU A 72 15.23 -50.80 68.60
C LEU A 72 14.33 -51.18 69.79
N SER A 73 13.06 -50.72 69.84
CA SER A 73 12.10 -51.02 70.92
C SER A 73 11.09 -52.13 70.60
N VAL A 74 11.17 -52.74 69.40
CA VAL A 74 10.27 -53.83 68.96
C VAL A 74 11.09 -55.00 68.37
N VAL A 75 12.07 -55.50 69.12
CA VAL A 75 12.65 -56.84 68.92
C VAL A 75 13.04 -57.42 70.28
N SER A 76 12.10 -58.10 70.94
CA SER A 76 12.38 -59.08 71.98
C SER A 76 11.70 -60.38 71.58
N VAL A 77 12.43 -61.23 70.85
CA VAL A 77 12.05 -62.63 70.56
C VAL A 77 13.05 -63.52 71.29
N PRO A 78 12.62 -64.58 72.01
CA PRO A 78 13.47 -65.29 72.96
C PRO A 78 14.52 -66.16 72.26
N HIS A 79 15.74 -66.17 72.80
CA HIS A 79 16.73 -67.21 72.53
C HIS A 79 16.24 -68.55 73.11
N LEU A 80 16.09 -69.57 72.26
CA LEU A 80 16.05 -70.97 72.68
C LEU A 80 17.45 -71.56 72.54
N HIS A 81 17.92 -72.20 73.61
CA HIS A 81 19.22 -72.87 73.69
C HIS A 81 19.29 -74.09 72.77
N PRO A 82 20.37 -74.28 71.97
CA PRO A 82 20.64 -75.54 71.29
C PRO A 82 21.41 -76.47 72.25
N GLY A 83 20.67 -77.14 73.13
CA GLY A 83 21.23 -78.07 74.10
C GLY A 83 20.14 -78.94 74.70
N GLU A 84 19.59 -79.85 73.89
CA GLU A 84 18.92 -81.10 74.31
C GLU A 84 18.45 -81.84 73.04
N LEU A 85 19.33 -82.70 72.51
CA LEU A 85 18.97 -83.68 71.48
C LEU A 85 18.43 -84.92 72.20
N PRO A 86 17.16 -85.31 72.02
CA PRO A 86 16.70 -86.63 72.46
C PRO A 86 17.33 -87.71 71.55
N PRO A 87 17.64 -88.90 72.08
CA PRO A 87 18.19 -89.99 71.28
C PRO A 87 17.20 -90.39 70.18
N ARG A 88 17.74 -90.62 68.97
CA ARG A 88 17.02 -91.11 67.79
C ARG A 88 16.18 -92.34 68.14
N PRO A 89 14.86 -92.35 67.87
CA PRO A 89 14.12 -93.59 67.77
C PRO A 89 14.64 -94.34 66.54
N THR A 90 15.29 -95.47 66.77
CA THR A 90 15.62 -96.45 65.74
C THR A 90 14.32 -96.90 65.08
N GLY A 91 14.19 -96.65 63.77
CA GLY A 91 13.17 -97.26 62.92
C GLY A 91 12.26 -96.33 62.13
N LEU A 92 12.29 -95.00 62.28
CA LEU A 92 11.38 -94.11 61.52
C LEU A 92 11.92 -93.71 60.13
N CYS A 93 11.08 -93.76 59.09
CA CYS A 93 11.44 -93.40 57.72
C CYS A 93 11.60 -91.86 57.55
N PRO A 94 12.82 -91.34 57.31
CA PRO A 94 13.04 -89.90 57.17
C PRO A 94 12.44 -89.33 55.86
N GLY A 95 12.14 -90.18 54.88
CA GLY A 95 11.84 -89.78 53.50
C GLY A 95 13.00 -90.15 52.59
N ALA A 96 12.78 -90.28 51.29
CA ALA A 96 13.85 -90.64 50.38
C ALA A 96 14.76 -89.43 50.10
N PRO A 97 16.09 -89.57 50.26
CA PRO A 97 17.01 -88.46 50.10
C PRO A 97 17.19 -88.12 48.61
N VAL A 98 17.06 -86.84 48.28
CA VAL A 98 17.34 -86.29 46.95
C VAL A 98 18.36 -85.18 47.09
N GLN A 99 19.52 -85.35 46.45
CA GLN A 99 20.45 -84.25 46.29
C GLN A 99 19.82 -83.21 45.34
N TRP A 100 19.67 -81.99 45.83
CA TRP A 100 19.04 -80.93 45.06
C TRP A 100 20.06 -80.24 44.17
N LEU A 101 20.02 -80.55 42.88
CA LEU A 101 20.96 -80.03 41.88
C LEU A 101 20.60 -78.66 41.26
N PRO A 102 19.31 -78.24 41.15
CA PRO A 102 18.95 -76.96 40.53
C PRO A 102 19.52 -75.69 41.18
N GLY A 103 20.06 -75.78 42.40
CA GLY A 103 20.65 -74.66 43.13
C GLY A 103 20.51 -74.84 44.64
N SER A 104 20.48 -73.75 45.39
CA SER A 104 20.12 -73.79 46.82
C SER A 104 18.68 -74.27 46.97
N ILE A 105 18.42 -75.25 47.83
CA ILE A 105 17.04 -75.71 48.14
C ILE A 105 16.17 -74.53 48.55
N TRP A 106 16.69 -73.58 49.31
CA TRP A 106 15.92 -72.45 49.82
C TRP A 106 15.43 -71.51 48.71
N ASP A 107 16.18 -71.39 47.62
CA ASP A 107 15.89 -70.45 46.55
C ASP A 107 15.19 -71.10 45.36
N THR A 108 15.53 -72.36 45.08
CA THR A 108 15.14 -73.07 43.85
C THR A 108 14.12 -74.17 44.07
N PHE A 109 13.91 -74.63 45.32
CA PHE A 109 12.82 -75.56 45.62
C PHE A 109 11.48 -74.84 45.54
N PRO A 110 10.52 -75.33 44.73
CA PRO A 110 9.25 -74.63 44.53
C PRO A 110 8.30 -74.95 45.69
N PHE A 111 8.56 -74.42 46.89
CA PHE A 111 7.72 -74.63 48.08
C PHE A 111 6.24 -74.29 47.83
N GLN A 112 5.99 -73.28 46.99
CA GLN A 112 4.66 -72.82 46.60
C GLN A 112 3.84 -73.91 45.88
N TYR A 113 4.54 -74.84 45.21
CA TYR A 113 3.96 -75.98 44.52
C TYR A 113 3.19 -76.91 45.49
N HIS A 114 3.66 -77.01 46.74
CA HIS A 114 3.05 -77.84 47.78
C HIS A 114 1.91 -77.15 48.55
N GLY A 115 1.75 -75.83 48.39
CA GLY A 115 0.74 -75.07 49.13
C GLY A 115 -0.67 -75.13 48.53
N ARG A 116 -0.82 -75.60 47.29
CA ARG A 116 -2.11 -75.55 46.56
C ARG A 116 -2.45 -76.79 45.72
N ASP A 117 -1.49 -77.64 45.36
CA ASP A 117 -1.74 -78.87 44.59
C ASP A 117 -1.72 -80.11 45.50
N SER A 118 -2.64 -81.05 45.27
CA SER A 118 -2.80 -82.32 46.00
C SER A 118 -1.71 -83.34 45.64
N MET A 119 -0.45 -82.94 45.75
CA MET A 119 0.66 -83.87 45.55
C MET A 119 0.64 -84.87 46.69
N ARG A 120 0.74 -86.16 46.34
CA ARG A 120 0.79 -87.24 47.33
C ARG A 120 2.17 -87.36 47.99
N TRP A 121 2.93 -86.28 48.06
CA TRP A 121 4.25 -86.24 48.68
C TRP A 121 4.63 -84.82 49.10
N GLN A 122 5.46 -84.74 50.13
CA GLN A 122 5.90 -83.49 50.75
C GLN A 122 7.36 -83.60 51.22
N PRO A 123 8.10 -82.49 51.28
CA PRO A 123 9.39 -82.48 51.93
C PRO A 123 9.24 -82.73 53.43
N SER A 124 9.98 -83.69 53.98
CA SER A 124 9.94 -84.09 55.40
C SER A 124 11.13 -83.63 56.21
N GLY A 125 12.21 -83.20 55.55
CA GLY A 125 13.42 -82.70 56.16
C GLY A 125 14.41 -82.21 55.11
N PHE A 126 15.39 -81.44 55.56
CA PHE A 126 16.44 -80.90 54.70
C PHE A 126 17.78 -81.04 55.40
N ASP A 127 18.80 -81.44 54.67
CA ASP A 127 20.20 -81.31 55.07
C ASP A 127 20.80 -80.13 54.30
N ALA A 128 20.99 -79.02 55.01
CA ALA A 128 21.55 -77.80 54.44
C ALA A 128 23.04 -77.94 54.08
N THR A 129 23.78 -78.83 54.77
CA THR A 129 25.22 -79.03 54.51
C THR A 129 25.46 -79.85 53.24
N GLN A 130 24.59 -80.81 52.96
CA GLN A 130 24.65 -81.67 51.77
C GLN A 130 23.70 -81.23 50.65
N ASN A 131 22.98 -80.11 50.81
CA ASN A 131 21.94 -79.63 49.91
C ASN A 131 20.97 -80.74 49.48
N THR A 132 20.55 -81.56 50.45
CA THR A 132 19.72 -82.74 50.22
C THR A 132 18.34 -82.53 50.84
N VAL A 133 17.28 -82.78 50.07
CA VAL A 133 15.89 -82.75 50.54
C VAL A 133 15.40 -84.18 50.73
N PHE A 134 14.77 -84.44 51.87
CA PHE A 134 14.10 -85.71 52.13
C PHE A 134 12.65 -85.59 51.67
N ILE A 135 12.26 -86.42 50.71
CA ILE A 135 10.92 -86.42 50.15
C ILE A 135 10.13 -87.59 50.73
N ARG A 136 8.98 -87.29 51.33
CA ARG A 136 8.11 -88.28 51.95
C ARG A 136 6.81 -88.42 51.17
N SER A 137 6.50 -89.66 50.80
CA SER A 137 5.19 -90.00 50.22
C SER A 137 4.07 -89.89 51.25
N GLY A 138 2.87 -89.54 50.82
CA GLY A 138 1.65 -89.57 51.62
C GLY A 138 1.25 -91.00 52.03
N SER A 139 1.72 -92.02 51.29
CA SER A 139 1.61 -93.44 51.65
C SER A 139 2.88 -94.00 52.31
N CYS A 140 3.70 -93.14 52.93
CA CYS A 140 4.91 -93.55 53.64
C CYS A 140 4.59 -94.58 54.74
N GLN A 141 5.33 -95.68 54.77
CA GLN A 141 5.17 -96.76 55.76
C GLN A 141 5.59 -96.35 57.17
N ARG A 142 6.17 -95.15 57.33
CA ARG A 142 6.66 -94.52 58.57
C ARG A 142 7.74 -95.30 59.33
N VAL A 143 7.86 -96.60 59.13
CA VAL A 143 8.83 -97.49 59.78
C VAL A 143 9.72 -98.15 58.72
N LEU A 144 11.00 -98.35 59.02
CA LEU A 144 11.99 -98.97 58.14
C LEU A 144 12.28 -100.41 58.60
N SER A 145 12.16 -101.35 57.66
CA SER A 145 12.54 -102.75 57.85
C SER A 145 13.98 -102.93 57.35
N GLY A 146 14.98 -102.88 58.24
CA GLY A 146 16.40 -103.09 57.92
C GLY A 146 17.21 -101.81 57.61
N ALA A 147 18.42 -101.97 57.06
CA ALA A 147 19.40 -100.89 56.84
C ALA A 147 19.08 -99.95 55.64
N GLN A 148 17.81 -99.84 55.25
CA GLN A 148 17.38 -98.97 54.15
C GLN A 148 17.26 -97.51 54.61
N SER A 149 17.67 -96.56 53.75
CA SER A 149 17.60 -95.12 54.07
C SER A 149 16.19 -94.51 53.96
N ALA A 150 15.25 -95.17 53.26
CA ALA A 150 13.84 -94.79 53.16
C ALA A 150 12.96 -95.97 52.72
N CYS A 151 11.64 -95.93 53.02
CA CYS A 151 10.70 -96.96 52.58
C CYS A 151 10.42 -96.91 51.07
N THR A 152 9.97 -98.03 50.48
CA THR A 152 9.72 -98.16 49.04
C THR A 152 8.76 -97.11 48.49
N ALA A 153 7.72 -96.77 49.25
CA ALA A 153 6.74 -95.74 48.86
C ALA A 153 7.37 -94.35 48.72
N CYS A 154 8.38 -94.01 49.53
CA CYS A 154 9.11 -92.73 49.41
C CYS A 154 10.10 -92.75 48.22
N TRP A 155 10.76 -93.88 47.97
CA TRP A 155 11.66 -94.03 46.81
C TRP A 155 10.92 -93.95 45.47
N GLN A 156 9.70 -94.47 45.39
CA GLN A 156 8.87 -94.37 44.18
C GLN A 156 8.50 -92.93 43.81
N VAL A 157 8.41 -92.01 44.78
CA VAL A 157 8.13 -90.60 44.51
C VAL A 157 9.27 -89.96 43.71
N ILE A 158 10.52 -90.22 44.07
CA ILE A 158 11.68 -89.63 43.40
C ILE A 158 11.73 -90.09 41.94
N ASN A 159 11.37 -91.35 41.68
CA ASN A 159 11.33 -91.91 40.32
C ASN A 159 10.03 -91.61 39.56
N SER A 160 9.13 -90.78 40.11
CA SER A 160 7.86 -90.46 39.47
C SER A 160 8.01 -89.33 38.45
N ALA A 161 7.28 -89.42 37.34
CA ALA A 161 7.26 -88.37 36.31
C ALA A 161 6.91 -86.96 36.86
N PRO A 162 5.97 -86.80 37.83
CA PRO A 162 5.70 -85.49 38.44
C PRO A 162 6.89 -84.91 39.20
N PHE A 163 7.69 -85.74 39.87
CA PHE A 163 8.89 -85.29 40.58
C PHE A 163 9.99 -84.85 39.61
N HIS A 164 10.26 -85.64 38.58
CA HIS A 164 11.22 -85.28 37.53
C HIS A 164 10.82 -83.98 36.81
N SER A 165 9.54 -83.83 36.49
CA SER A 165 9.02 -82.61 35.86
C SER A 165 9.13 -81.38 36.77
N MET A 166 9.01 -81.55 38.10
CA MET A 166 9.30 -80.47 39.05
C MET A 166 10.79 -80.12 39.07
N MET A 167 11.67 -81.12 39.12
CA MET A 167 13.12 -80.94 39.09
C MET A 167 13.57 -80.17 37.84
N GLU A 168 13.03 -80.54 36.67
CA GLU A 168 13.34 -79.88 35.39
C GLU A 168 12.87 -78.42 35.38
N ARG A 169 11.65 -78.13 35.85
CA ARG A 169 11.14 -76.75 35.97
C ARG A 169 11.93 -75.91 36.97
N ALA A 170 12.34 -76.49 38.09
CA ALA A 170 13.15 -75.81 39.09
C ALA A 170 14.53 -75.41 38.53
N ALA A 171 15.08 -76.21 37.61
CA ALA A 171 16.30 -75.86 36.88
C ALA A 171 16.05 -74.82 35.78
N ASN A 172 15.08 -75.05 34.89
CA ASN A 172 14.78 -74.19 33.75
C ASN A 172 13.27 -74.11 33.48
N ALA A 173 12.65 -72.97 33.81
CA ALA A 173 11.24 -72.72 33.50
C ALA A 173 11.07 -72.00 32.15
N LEU A 174 10.02 -72.34 31.39
CA LEU A 174 9.68 -71.63 30.15
C LEU A 174 9.09 -70.24 30.44
N PRO A 175 9.25 -69.25 29.55
CA PRO A 175 8.81 -67.85 29.78
C PRO A 175 7.32 -67.66 30.11
N SER A 176 6.46 -68.58 29.70
CA SER A 176 5.00 -68.56 29.94
C SER A 176 4.55 -69.47 31.10
N THR A 177 5.48 -70.01 31.88
CA THR A 177 5.16 -70.88 33.01
C THR A 177 4.39 -70.08 34.08
N PRO A 178 3.21 -70.56 34.53
CA PRO A 178 2.45 -69.89 35.58
C PRO A 178 3.28 -69.72 36.86
N TYR A 179 3.18 -68.54 37.51
CA TYR A 179 3.95 -68.21 38.72
C TYR A 179 3.89 -69.27 39.83
N LYS A 180 2.76 -69.97 39.96
CA LYS A 180 2.55 -71.05 40.93
C LYS A 180 3.54 -72.23 40.78
N TYR A 181 4.18 -72.37 39.62
CA TYR A 181 5.08 -73.46 39.29
C TYR A 181 6.54 -73.04 39.22
N LEU A 182 6.83 -71.78 39.51
CA LEU A 182 8.19 -71.22 39.53
C LEU A 182 8.78 -71.32 40.94
N SER A 183 10.10 -71.43 41.00
CA SER A 183 10.83 -71.30 42.26
C SER A 183 10.87 -69.85 42.76
N HIS A 184 11.32 -69.63 44.01
CA HIS A 184 11.47 -68.29 44.55
C HIS A 184 12.46 -67.45 43.71
N SER A 185 13.60 -68.02 43.32
CA SER A 185 14.59 -67.36 42.47
C SER A 185 14.00 -66.94 41.12
N GLN A 186 13.26 -67.84 40.46
CA GLN A 186 12.62 -67.57 39.16
C GLN A 186 11.53 -66.50 39.27
N VAL A 187 10.72 -66.51 40.33
CA VAL A 187 9.72 -65.44 40.58
C VAL A 187 10.40 -64.11 40.84
N ALA A 188 11.50 -64.09 41.61
CA ALA A 188 12.29 -62.90 41.86
C ALA A 188 12.92 -62.34 40.56
N ASP A 189 13.37 -63.21 39.65
CA ASP A 189 13.89 -62.82 38.33
C ASP A 189 12.82 -62.20 37.44
N VAL A 190 11.64 -62.83 37.35
CA VAL A 190 10.52 -62.25 36.59
C VAL A 190 10.07 -60.92 37.21
N ALA A 191 10.04 -60.81 38.54
CA ALA A 191 9.73 -59.55 39.22
C ALA A 191 10.78 -58.46 38.92
N ARG A 192 12.08 -58.80 38.91
CA ARG A 192 13.16 -57.89 38.50
C ARG A 192 12.99 -57.44 37.05
N GLN A 193 12.78 -58.37 36.12
CA GLN A 193 12.56 -58.07 34.71
C GLN A 193 11.36 -57.14 34.50
N ARG A 194 10.22 -57.41 35.15
CA ARG A 194 9.04 -56.53 35.10
C ARG A 194 9.29 -55.16 35.72
N SER A 195 10.09 -55.09 36.79
CA SER A 195 10.48 -53.83 37.41
C SER A 195 11.35 -52.99 36.47
N ASP A 196 12.28 -53.62 35.75
CA ASP A 196 13.13 -52.94 34.78
C ASP A 196 12.37 -52.51 33.52
N GLU A 197 11.46 -53.35 33.00
CA GLU A 197 10.51 -52.96 31.94
C GLU A 197 9.68 -51.74 32.36
N LYS A 198 9.17 -51.73 33.60
CA LYS A 198 8.41 -50.60 34.14
C LYS A 198 9.26 -49.32 34.21
N LYS A 199 10.53 -49.40 34.59
CA LYS A 199 11.46 -48.24 34.59
C LYS A 199 11.66 -47.71 33.17
N VAL A 200 11.89 -48.59 32.19
CA VAL A 200 12.08 -48.21 30.79
C VAL A 200 10.83 -47.54 30.22
N LEU A 201 9.65 -48.14 30.45
CA LEU A 201 8.38 -47.58 30.00
C LEU A 201 8.08 -46.22 30.66
N ARG A 202 8.40 -46.06 31.95
CA ARG A 202 8.26 -44.78 32.65
C ARG A 202 9.15 -43.69 32.04
N SER A 203 10.41 -44.01 31.74
CA SER A 203 11.33 -43.08 31.07
C SER A 203 10.82 -42.69 29.66
N LYS A 204 10.31 -43.66 28.88
CA LYS A 204 9.68 -43.38 27.58
C LYS A 204 8.46 -42.46 27.72
N TYR A 205 7.59 -42.70 28.70
CA TYR A 205 6.41 -41.89 28.97
C TYR A 205 6.79 -40.46 29.38
N GLU A 206 7.77 -40.29 30.26
CA GLU A 206 8.28 -38.98 30.67
C GLU A 206 8.89 -38.22 29.48
N ASN A 207 9.67 -38.89 28.62
CA ASN A 207 10.19 -38.31 27.39
C ASN A 207 9.09 -37.91 26.40
N MET A 208 8.02 -38.72 26.28
CA MET A 208 6.85 -38.38 25.46
C MET A 208 6.13 -37.14 26.01
N ILE A 209 5.93 -37.03 27.33
CA ILE A 209 5.34 -35.83 27.95
C ILE A 209 6.20 -34.60 27.68
N GLN A 210 7.52 -34.70 27.82
CA GLN A 210 8.43 -33.58 27.53
C GLN A 210 8.37 -33.19 26.05
N SER A 211 8.32 -34.17 25.14
CA SER A 211 8.14 -33.94 23.71
C SER A 211 6.82 -33.24 23.41
N GLN A 212 5.71 -33.72 23.98
CA GLN A 212 4.38 -33.12 23.84
C GLN A 212 4.35 -31.68 24.34
N ARG A 213 4.98 -31.39 25.49
CA ARG A 213 5.12 -30.01 26.02
C ARG A 213 5.89 -29.13 25.05
N ARG A 214 7.01 -29.61 24.49
CA ARG A 214 7.80 -28.87 23.49
C ARG A 214 6.97 -28.55 22.24
N TRP A 215 6.21 -29.53 21.72
CA TRP A 215 5.33 -29.34 20.56
C TRP A 215 4.18 -28.38 20.85
N LYS A 216 3.53 -28.49 22.02
CA LYS A 216 2.46 -27.59 22.44
C LYS A 216 2.94 -26.14 22.56
N ASN A 217 4.12 -25.94 23.15
CA ASN A 217 4.73 -24.60 23.24
C ASN A 217 5.04 -24.03 21.85
N ARG A 218 5.60 -24.83 20.93
CA ARG A 218 5.86 -24.40 19.54
C ARG A 218 4.57 -24.04 18.79
N ALA A 219 3.51 -24.83 18.96
CA ALA A 219 2.21 -24.54 18.36
C ALA A 219 1.62 -23.23 18.90
N THR A 220 1.70 -23.01 20.22
CA THR A 220 1.24 -21.77 20.86
C THR A 220 2.01 -20.54 20.35
N GLU A 221 3.34 -20.65 20.20
CA GLU A 221 4.14 -19.56 19.63
C GLU A 221 3.80 -19.28 18.16
N TYR A 222 3.50 -20.32 17.37
CA TYR A 222 3.05 -20.16 16.00
C TYR A 222 1.69 -19.45 15.93
N GLU A 223 0.71 -19.86 16.76
CA GLU A 223 -0.59 -19.19 16.88
C GLU A 223 -0.42 -17.72 17.26
N ARG A 224 0.45 -17.41 18.24
CA ARG A 224 0.76 -16.02 18.63
C ARG A 224 1.31 -15.20 17.46
N ILE A 225 2.22 -15.77 16.67
CA ILE A 225 2.77 -15.10 15.48
C ILE A 225 1.67 -14.84 14.45
N VAL A 226 0.83 -15.83 14.16
CA VAL A 226 -0.28 -15.69 13.19
C VAL A 226 -1.29 -14.63 13.64
N ILE A 227 -1.70 -14.68 14.91
CA ILE A 227 -2.60 -13.68 15.49
C ILE A 227 -1.96 -12.30 15.40
N TYR A 228 -0.70 -12.14 15.80
CA TYR A 228 -0.01 -10.86 15.80
C TYR A 228 0.09 -10.24 14.40
N ILE A 229 0.36 -11.06 13.38
CA ILE A 229 0.40 -10.63 11.97
C ILE A 229 -1.00 -10.24 11.48
N SER A 230 -2.05 -10.95 11.90
CA SER A 230 -3.42 -10.64 11.49
C SER A 230 -3.96 -9.34 12.11
N THR A 231 -3.48 -8.97 13.30
CA THR A 231 -4.01 -7.82 14.05
C THR A 231 -3.21 -6.54 13.86
N ASN A 232 -1.96 -6.61 13.42
CA ASN A 232 -1.07 -5.45 13.30
C ASN A 232 -0.63 -5.27 11.85
N ASP A 233 -0.65 -4.04 11.37
CA ASP A 233 0.00 -3.69 10.10
C ASP A 233 1.51 -3.56 10.33
N ILE A 234 2.28 -4.52 9.84
CA ILE A 234 3.73 -4.60 10.05
C ILE A 234 4.44 -4.24 8.75
N PRO A 235 5.04 -3.04 8.64
CA PRO A 235 5.79 -2.66 7.47
C PRO A 235 6.93 -3.66 7.21
N ARG A 236 7.12 -4.03 5.94
CA ARG A 236 8.27 -4.87 5.50
C ARG A 236 8.34 -6.25 6.16
N ILE A 237 7.20 -6.83 6.55
CA ILE A 237 7.10 -8.17 7.16
C ILE A 237 7.93 -9.25 6.43
N ARG A 238 7.88 -9.28 5.09
CA ARG A 238 8.65 -10.20 4.24
C ARG A 238 10.15 -10.18 4.53
N TRP A 239 10.70 -9.02 4.85
CA TRP A 239 12.12 -8.85 5.15
C TRP A 239 12.47 -9.31 6.56
N ILE A 240 11.58 -9.13 7.53
CA ILE A 240 11.72 -9.68 8.88
C ILE A 240 11.81 -11.21 8.80
N PHE A 241 10.90 -11.83 8.04
CA PHE A 241 10.93 -13.27 7.78
C PHE A 241 12.21 -13.73 7.06
N SER A 242 12.60 -13.01 6.00
CA SER A 242 13.79 -13.38 5.22
C SER A 242 15.09 -13.24 6.04
N ALA A 243 15.19 -12.21 6.88
CA ALA A 243 16.34 -11.98 7.76
C ALA A 243 16.42 -13.02 8.88
N THR A 244 15.28 -13.38 9.48
CA THR A 244 15.20 -14.41 10.54
C THR A 244 15.47 -15.81 10.01
N LEU A 245 14.94 -16.16 8.83
CA LEU A 245 15.19 -17.43 8.14
C LEU A 245 16.68 -17.58 7.77
N LYS A 246 17.30 -16.55 7.17
CA LYS A 246 18.74 -16.56 6.86
C LYS A 246 19.62 -16.74 8.10
N ARG A 247 19.16 -16.28 9.26
CA ARG A 247 19.89 -16.40 10.54
C ARG A 247 19.55 -17.68 11.31
N GLY A 248 18.71 -18.57 10.77
CA GLY A 248 18.25 -19.77 11.47
C GLY A 248 17.59 -19.46 12.82
N SER A 249 16.90 -18.31 12.93
CA SER A 249 16.35 -17.83 14.20
C SER A 249 15.14 -18.64 14.65
N ASN A 250 14.99 -18.83 15.96
CA ASN A 250 13.84 -19.52 16.54
C ASN A 250 12.55 -18.65 16.48
N PRO A 251 11.34 -19.25 16.60
CA PRO A 251 10.06 -18.53 16.51
C PRO A 251 9.91 -17.39 17.53
N GLU A 252 10.43 -17.55 18.74
CA GLU A 252 10.39 -16.51 19.79
C GLU A 252 11.18 -15.26 19.37
N ARG A 253 12.34 -15.45 18.74
CA ARG A 253 13.15 -14.36 18.20
C ARG A 253 12.46 -13.70 17.01
N LEU A 254 11.77 -14.47 16.15
CA LEU A 254 10.91 -13.93 15.10
C LEU A 254 9.79 -13.06 15.68
N MET A 255 9.09 -13.54 16.71
CA MET A 255 8.04 -12.77 17.40
C MET A 255 8.59 -11.45 17.95
N SER A 256 9.76 -11.48 18.62
CA SER A 256 10.39 -10.25 19.10
C SER A 256 10.75 -9.27 17.97
N GLN A 257 11.15 -9.75 16.80
CA GLN A 257 11.42 -8.89 15.64
C GLN A 257 10.15 -8.34 15.00
N LEU A 258 9.06 -9.10 14.97
CA LEU A 258 7.75 -8.62 14.52
C LEU A 258 7.22 -7.52 15.44
N ILE A 259 7.36 -7.68 16.77
CA ILE A 259 7.00 -6.65 17.75
C ILE A 259 7.82 -5.37 17.53
N ARG A 260 9.14 -5.51 17.38
CA ARG A 260 10.01 -4.35 17.11
C ARG A 260 9.73 -3.71 15.74
N GLY A 261 9.33 -4.50 14.74
CA GLY A 261 8.92 -4.01 13.43
C GLY A 261 7.61 -3.22 13.46
N ALA A 262 6.62 -3.68 14.23
CA ALA A 262 5.34 -2.97 14.40
C ALA A 262 5.49 -1.63 15.14
N HIS A 263 6.48 -1.51 16.03
CA HIS A 263 6.80 -0.28 16.76
C HIS A 263 7.89 0.58 16.09
N ASP A 264 8.19 0.35 14.81
CA ASP A 264 9.26 1.03 14.04
C ASP A 264 10.68 0.97 14.67
N ALA A 265 10.89 0.16 15.70
CA ALA A 265 12.16 -0.03 16.39
C ALA A 265 13.12 -1.00 15.66
N TYR A 266 12.65 -1.64 14.59
CA TYR A 266 13.44 -2.54 13.76
C TYR A 266 12.96 -2.51 12.30
N SER A 267 13.77 -1.95 11.39
CA SER A 267 13.50 -1.96 9.95
C SER A 267 14.61 -2.73 9.23
N PRO A 268 14.43 -4.02 8.89
CA PRO A 268 15.45 -4.78 8.18
C PRO A 268 15.69 -4.19 6.78
N HIS A 269 16.96 -3.95 6.44
CA HIS A 269 17.36 -3.42 5.14
C HIS A 269 17.73 -4.55 4.17
N GLY A 270 16.85 -4.80 3.21
CA GLY A 270 17.10 -5.58 2.01
C GLY A 270 16.26 -5.01 0.88
N PHE A 271 16.75 -5.08 -0.36
CA PHE A 271 16.05 -4.54 -1.52
C PHE A 271 15.92 -5.64 -2.57
N SER A 272 14.69 -5.91 -3.02
CA SER A 272 14.48 -6.74 -4.20
C SER A 272 14.59 -5.89 -5.46
N GLN A 273 14.92 -6.50 -6.59
CA GLN A 273 14.94 -5.81 -7.88
C GLN A 273 13.57 -5.21 -8.22
N GLN A 274 12.49 -5.94 -7.94
CA GLN A 274 11.11 -5.45 -8.11
C GLN A 274 10.83 -4.18 -7.28
N GLN A 275 11.30 -4.12 -6.02
CA GLN A 275 11.15 -2.93 -5.19
C GLN A 275 11.96 -1.75 -5.73
N LEU A 276 13.18 -1.97 -6.20
CA LEU A 276 14.00 -0.92 -6.83
C LEU A 276 13.31 -0.36 -8.08
N VAL A 277 12.76 -1.23 -8.94
CA VAL A 277 12.02 -0.84 -10.15
C VAL A 277 10.72 -0.11 -9.79
N ALA A 278 9.94 -0.61 -8.84
CA ALA A 278 8.71 0.06 -8.38
C ALA A 278 9.00 1.44 -7.78
N SER A 279 10.11 1.58 -7.04
CA SER A 279 10.55 2.85 -6.48
C SER A 279 10.97 3.83 -7.59
N TYR A 280 11.70 3.34 -8.60
CA TYR A 280 12.06 4.12 -9.77
C TYR A 280 10.82 4.59 -10.54
N LEU A 281 9.86 3.70 -10.78
CA LEU A 281 8.61 4.02 -11.48
C LEU A 281 7.76 5.04 -10.72
N GLY A 282 7.61 4.86 -9.40
CA GLY A 282 6.91 5.82 -8.54
C GLY A 282 7.53 7.22 -8.58
N HIS A 283 8.87 7.29 -8.63
CA HIS A 283 9.58 8.56 -8.82
C HIS A 283 9.43 9.12 -10.24
N ALA A 284 9.49 8.27 -11.28
CA ALA A 284 9.40 8.69 -12.67
C ALA A 284 8.02 9.27 -13.01
N ILE A 285 6.95 8.66 -12.50
CA ILE A 285 5.56 9.06 -12.81
C ILE A 285 5.10 10.21 -11.90
N GLY A 286 5.27 10.09 -10.58
CA GLY A 286 4.71 11.04 -9.61
C GLY A 286 5.74 11.85 -8.81
N GLY A 287 7.00 11.78 -9.22
CA GLY A 287 8.08 12.56 -8.62
C GLY A 287 8.40 12.18 -7.17
N PRO A 288 9.14 13.06 -6.47
CA PRO A 288 9.57 12.81 -5.09
C PRO A 288 8.41 12.64 -4.10
N LYS A 289 7.27 13.31 -4.33
CA LYS A 289 6.11 13.26 -3.43
C LYS A 289 5.40 11.91 -3.50
N LEU A 290 5.16 11.37 -4.70
CA LEU A 290 4.58 10.05 -4.85
C LEU A 290 5.52 8.97 -4.28
N MET A 291 6.82 9.07 -4.60
CA MET A 291 7.82 8.15 -4.06
C MET A 291 7.86 8.17 -2.52
N PHE A 292 7.76 9.36 -1.92
CA PHE A 292 7.69 9.51 -0.46
C PHE A 292 6.43 8.85 0.11
N ALA A 293 5.25 9.09 -0.47
CA ALA A 293 4.00 8.48 -0.04
C ALA A 293 4.05 6.95 -0.16
N LEU A 294 4.52 6.42 -1.29
CA LEU A 294 4.74 4.99 -1.49
C LEU A 294 5.80 4.44 -0.51
N GLY A 295 6.76 5.26 -0.11
CA GLY A 295 7.78 4.91 0.89
C GLY A 295 7.17 4.71 2.26
N GLN A 296 6.19 5.54 2.63
CA GLN A 296 5.45 5.43 3.89
C GLN A 296 4.50 4.23 3.89
N VAL A 297 3.78 3.99 2.79
CA VAL A 297 2.72 2.97 2.74
C VAL A 297 3.27 1.59 2.37
N TYR A 298 4.09 1.50 1.32
CA TYR A 298 4.55 0.23 0.75
C TYR A 298 6.02 -0.06 1.05
N GLY A 299 6.69 0.83 1.79
CA GLY A 299 8.09 0.67 2.19
C GLY A 299 9.07 0.73 1.01
N VAL A 300 8.70 1.37 -0.10
CA VAL A 300 9.58 1.53 -1.28
C VAL A 300 10.87 2.28 -0.91
N VAL A 301 11.91 2.12 -1.71
CA VAL A 301 13.25 2.61 -1.37
C VAL A 301 13.42 4.09 -1.73
N SER A 302 14.43 4.75 -1.15
CA SER A 302 14.75 6.15 -1.47
C SER A 302 15.38 6.30 -2.86
N LYS A 303 15.29 7.50 -3.43
CA LYS A 303 15.90 7.86 -4.72
C LYS A 303 17.40 7.56 -4.76
N ASP A 304 18.12 7.86 -3.68
CA ASP A 304 19.55 7.59 -3.60
C ASP A 304 19.85 6.09 -3.62
N THR A 305 19.00 5.30 -2.97
CA THR A 305 19.11 3.84 -3.00
C THR A 305 18.86 3.30 -4.40
N VAL A 306 17.83 3.80 -5.09
CA VAL A 306 17.55 3.48 -6.50
C VAL A 306 18.76 3.83 -7.35
N ASN A 307 19.28 5.06 -7.28
CA ASN A 307 20.42 5.50 -8.08
C ASN A 307 21.70 4.70 -7.82
N ARG A 308 21.90 4.18 -6.60
CA ARG A 308 23.07 3.38 -6.23
C ARG A 308 22.96 1.90 -6.60
N ARG A 309 21.74 1.35 -6.63
CA ARG A 309 21.49 -0.10 -6.75
C ARG A 309 20.86 -0.51 -8.08
N LEU A 310 20.10 0.39 -8.71
CA LEU A 310 19.49 0.18 -10.01
C LEU A 310 20.32 0.85 -11.09
N ARG A 311 20.76 0.08 -12.07
CA ARG A 311 21.45 0.61 -13.25
C ARG A 311 20.42 1.26 -14.18
N ILE A 312 20.28 2.57 -14.09
CA ILE A 312 19.41 3.35 -14.97
C ILE A 312 20.24 3.77 -16.20
N PRO A 313 19.84 3.41 -17.43
CA PRO A 313 20.54 3.86 -18.63
C PRO A 313 20.51 5.39 -18.70
N ARG A 314 21.64 6.00 -19.02
CA ARG A 314 21.79 7.46 -19.09
C ARG A 314 22.30 7.85 -20.47
N LEU A 315 21.62 8.81 -21.08
CA LEU A 315 22.07 9.43 -22.31
C LEU A 315 23.15 10.46 -22.01
N LEU A 316 24.30 10.32 -22.65
CA LEU A 316 25.36 11.31 -22.60
C LEU A 316 25.19 12.26 -23.79
N ALA A 317 24.93 13.53 -23.50
CA ALA A 317 24.89 14.56 -24.53
C ALA A 317 26.25 14.71 -25.21
N CYS A 318 26.31 15.00 -26.49
CA CYS A 318 27.56 15.33 -27.16
C CYS A 318 28.07 16.68 -26.65
N ILE A 319 29.38 16.76 -26.40
CA ILE A 319 30.03 18.00 -25.93
C ILE A 319 30.29 18.92 -27.12
N THR A 320 30.67 18.31 -28.24
CA THR A 320 30.97 18.94 -29.51
C THR A 320 30.18 18.22 -30.61
N ILE A 321 30.67 18.24 -31.85
CA ILE A 321 30.12 17.46 -32.96
C ILE A 321 30.05 15.97 -32.58
N PRO A 322 28.93 15.26 -32.83
CA PRO A 322 28.79 13.86 -32.50
C PRO A 322 29.94 12.98 -33.02
N THR A 323 30.63 12.32 -32.10
CA THR A 323 31.73 11.40 -32.41
C THR A 323 31.25 9.95 -32.43
N ALA A 324 31.98 9.07 -33.12
CA ALA A 324 31.68 7.63 -33.11
C ALA A 324 31.73 7.03 -31.69
N GLY A 325 32.63 7.54 -30.84
CA GLY A 325 32.73 7.15 -29.43
C GLY A 325 31.50 7.56 -28.62
N ASP A 326 31.00 8.79 -28.78
CA ASP A 326 29.77 9.23 -28.09
C ASP A 326 28.56 8.37 -28.49
N ILE A 327 28.42 8.09 -29.79
CA ILE A 327 27.32 7.29 -30.33
C ILE A 327 27.40 5.85 -29.81
N ALA A 328 28.58 5.23 -29.88
CA ALA A 328 28.80 3.86 -29.39
C ALA A 328 28.52 3.73 -27.88
N LEU A 329 28.94 4.71 -27.07
CA LEU A 329 28.66 4.74 -25.63
C LEU A 329 27.16 4.79 -25.34
N ASN A 330 26.40 5.61 -26.09
CA ASN A 330 24.95 5.68 -25.93
C ASN A 330 24.25 4.40 -26.44
N ILE A 331 24.71 3.82 -27.56
CA ILE A 331 24.23 2.52 -28.02
C ILE A 331 24.45 1.44 -26.94
N GLU A 332 25.63 1.39 -26.32
CA GLU A 332 25.90 0.46 -25.22
C GLU A 332 25.07 0.76 -23.98
N ALA A 333 24.82 2.04 -23.65
CA ALA A 333 24.01 2.40 -22.49
C ALA A 333 22.56 1.93 -22.63
N PHE A 334 21.97 2.02 -23.82
CA PHE A 334 20.54 1.74 -24.02
C PHE A 334 20.23 0.37 -24.65
N LEU A 335 21.03 -0.12 -25.60
CA LEU A 335 20.70 -1.30 -26.41
C LEU A 335 21.32 -2.61 -25.92
N ARG A 336 21.95 -2.59 -24.75
CA ARG A 336 22.43 -3.79 -24.07
C ARG A 336 21.29 -4.79 -23.82
N PRO A 337 21.48 -6.10 -24.07
CA PRO A 337 20.42 -7.10 -23.89
C PRO A 337 19.84 -7.18 -22.46
N ASP A 338 20.62 -6.80 -21.44
CA ASP A 338 20.17 -6.72 -20.04
C ASP A 338 19.22 -5.54 -19.76
N ILE A 339 19.18 -4.55 -20.66
CA ILE A 339 18.40 -3.31 -20.52
C ILE A 339 17.26 -3.28 -21.55
N PHE A 340 17.58 -3.56 -22.80
CA PHE A 340 16.63 -3.59 -23.91
C PHE A 340 16.67 -5.00 -24.54
N PRO A 341 15.63 -5.82 -24.39
CA PRO A 341 15.59 -7.18 -24.94
C PRO A 341 15.85 -7.22 -26.45
N VAL A 342 16.42 -8.33 -26.94
CA VAL A 342 16.64 -8.55 -28.38
C VAL A 342 15.28 -8.79 -29.06
N PRO A 343 15.00 -8.19 -30.23
CA PRO A 343 13.72 -8.40 -30.92
C PRO A 343 13.55 -9.86 -31.35
N VAL A 344 12.30 -10.29 -31.44
CA VAL A 344 11.95 -11.59 -32.02
C VAL A 344 12.07 -11.50 -33.55
N SER A 345 12.57 -12.56 -34.19
CA SER A 345 12.59 -12.62 -35.66
C SER A 345 11.18 -12.47 -36.24
N LEU A 346 11.06 -11.72 -37.33
CA LEU A 346 9.83 -11.53 -38.10
C LEU A 346 9.33 -12.82 -38.76
N SER A 347 10.21 -13.81 -38.94
CA SER A 347 9.88 -15.10 -39.54
C SER A 347 10.35 -16.22 -38.63
N SER A 348 9.44 -17.14 -38.31
CA SER A 348 9.79 -18.37 -37.58
C SER A 348 10.73 -19.29 -38.37
N ARG A 349 10.84 -19.09 -39.68
CA ARG A 349 11.69 -19.90 -40.59
C ARG A 349 13.08 -19.31 -40.81
N ASP A 350 13.25 -18.01 -40.56
CA ASP A 350 14.51 -17.30 -40.78
C ASP A 350 14.89 -16.47 -39.55
N PRO A 351 15.82 -16.94 -38.71
CA PRO A 351 16.31 -16.19 -37.55
C PRO A 351 16.97 -14.85 -37.90
N SER A 352 17.35 -14.62 -39.15
CA SER A 352 18.00 -13.39 -39.62
C SER A 352 17.01 -12.32 -40.11
N ALA A 353 15.72 -12.65 -40.21
CA ALA A 353 14.65 -11.73 -40.58
C ALA A 353 14.33 -10.75 -39.43
N LEU A 354 15.27 -9.84 -39.16
CA LEU A 354 15.16 -8.84 -38.10
C LEU A 354 14.30 -7.64 -38.52
N PRO A 355 13.63 -6.96 -37.58
CA PRO A 355 12.83 -5.79 -37.89
C PRO A 355 13.70 -4.61 -38.35
N GLY A 356 13.16 -3.84 -39.27
CA GLY A 356 13.77 -2.58 -39.71
C GLY A 356 13.55 -1.45 -38.71
N HIS A 357 14.42 -0.44 -38.79
CA HIS A 357 14.38 0.74 -37.93
C HIS A 357 14.24 2.03 -38.72
N VAL A 358 13.66 3.05 -38.07
CA VAL A 358 13.67 4.44 -38.49
C VAL A 358 14.57 5.25 -37.57
N LEU A 359 15.44 6.07 -38.15
CA LEU A 359 16.27 7.03 -37.42
C LEU A 359 15.62 8.40 -37.51
N MET A 360 15.18 8.94 -36.39
CA MET A 360 14.40 10.17 -36.28
C MET A 360 15.25 11.32 -35.74
N PHE A 361 15.18 12.47 -36.39
CA PHE A 361 15.94 13.69 -36.07
C PHE A 361 14.98 14.84 -35.79
N ASP A 362 15.16 15.50 -34.65
CA ASP A 362 14.40 16.71 -34.31
C ASP A 362 15.22 17.68 -33.46
N GLY A 363 14.87 18.97 -33.53
CA GLY A 363 15.49 20.06 -32.78
C GLY A 363 14.63 20.48 -31.59
N ILE A 364 15.19 20.44 -30.38
CA ILE A 364 14.52 20.91 -29.16
C ILE A 364 15.14 22.23 -28.71
N ALA A 365 14.32 23.26 -28.52
CA ALA A 365 14.80 24.55 -28.02
C ALA A 365 15.45 24.41 -26.63
N LEU A 366 16.58 25.07 -26.42
CA LEU A 366 17.32 25.07 -25.16
C LEU A 366 17.33 26.45 -24.52
N GLU A 367 17.49 26.48 -23.18
CA GLU A 367 17.97 27.66 -22.48
C GLU A 367 19.48 27.82 -22.78
N PRO A 368 19.95 28.91 -23.41
CA PRO A 368 21.35 29.08 -23.77
C PRO A 368 22.24 29.26 -22.54
N ARG A 369 22.82 28.15 -22.04
CA ARG A 369 23.58 28.15 -20.78
C ARG A 369 24.61 27.03 -20.70
N ALA A 370 25.77 27.33 -20.12
CA ALA A 370 26.77 26.34 -19.75
C ALA A 370 26.36 25.49 -18.52
N ARG A 371 26.65 24.20 -18.55
CA ARG A 371 26.48 23.26 -17.44
C ARG A 371 27.73 22.39 -17.26
N TYR A 372 28.05 22.00 -16.04
CA TYR A 372 29.17 21.11 -15.78
C TYR A 372 28.73 19.64 -15.80
N CYS A 373 29.44 18.80 -16.57
CA CYS A 373 29.22 17.36 -16.65
C CYS A 373 30.24 16.63 -15.76
N THR A 374 29.81 16.21 -14.58
CA THR A 374 30.65 15.50 -13.61
C THR A 374 31.18 14.15 -14.13
N LEU A 375 30.52 13.55 -15.14
CA LEU A 375 30.90 12.23 -15.67
C LEU A 375 32.08 12.28 -16.64
N ARG A 376 32.30 13.41 -17.31
CA ARG A 376 33.37 13.60 -18.30
C ARG A 376 34.31 14.75 -17.96
N ASP A 377 34.06 15.43 -16.85
CA ASP A 377 34.80 16.60 -16.40
C ASP A 377 34.87 17.73 -17.44
N LYS A 378 33.74 18.01 -18.10
CA LYS A 378 33.64 18.97 -19.21
C LYS A 378 32.44 19.89 -19.09
N VAL A 379 32.52 21.04 -19.75
CA VAL A 379 31.42 21.99 -19.93
C VAL A 379 30.49 21.55 -21.07
N LEU A 380 29.19 21.55 -20.79
CA LEU A 380 28.09 21.29 -21.74
C LEU A 380 27.35 22.59 -22.06
N GLY A 381 26.63 22.59 -23.18
CA GLY A 381 25.77 23.71 -23.60
C GLY A 381 26.42 24.69 -24.57
N LEU A 382 27.69 24.47 -24.95
CA LEU A 382 28.34 25.17 -26.06
C LEU A 382 27.81 24.61 -27.38
N SER A 383 27.67 25.44 -28.41
CA SER A 383 27.17 24.99 -29.72
C SER A 383 28.20 24.08 -30.38
N ARG A 384 27.77 22.96 -31.00
CA ARG A 384 28.70 22.03 -31.65
C ARG A 384 29.54 22.70 -32.75
N GLU A 385 28.98 23.70 -33.42
CA GLU A 385 29.56 24.43 -34.54
C GLU A 385 30.78 25.25 -34.13
N THR A 386 30.76 25.79 -32.92
CA THR A 386 31.82 26.70 -32.42
C THR A 386 32.61 26.13 -31.26
N SER A 387 32.12 25.05 -30.62
CA SER A 387 32.77 24.39 -29.49
C SER A 387 34.20 23.92 -29.76
N GLY A 388 34.58 23.65 -31.01
CA GLY A 388 35.96 23.28 -31.37
C GLY A 388 36.99 24.40 -31.21
N ASN A 389 36.55 25.65 -31.01
CA ASN A 389 37.43 26.81 -30.86
C ASN A 389 37.97 26.98 -29.42
N VAL A 390 37.58 26.12 -28.48
CA VAL A 390 38.07 26.11 -27.10
C VAL A 390 38.12 24.68 -26.57
N ASP A 391 39.01 24.40 -25.63
CA ASP A 391 38.95 23.14 -24.90
C ASP A 391 37.77 23.17 -23.91
N PRO A 392 36.78 22.26 -24.02
CA PRO A 392 35.64 22.22 -23.10
C PRO A 392 35.97 21.56 -21.75
N SER A 393 37.24 21.25 -21.44
CA SER A 393 37.63 20.70 -20.15
C SER A 393 37.32 21.66 -19.00
N ALA A 394 36.91 21.10 -17.86
CA ALA A 394 36.64 21.84 -16.64
C ALA A 394 37.58 21.40 -15.50
N SER A 395 38.76 20.90 -15.87
CA SER A 395 39.76 20.34 -14.96
C SER A 395 40.56 21.43 -14.22
N THR A 396 40.67 22.63 -14.79
CA THR A 396 41.37 23.77 -14.19
C THR A 396 40.55 25.05 -14.29
N MET A 397 40.81 26.00 -13.39
CA MET A 397 40.16 27.31 -13.45
C MET A 397 40.56 28.08 -14.72
N ASP A 398 41.81 27.95 -15.17
CA ASP A 398 42.30 28.57 -16.40
C ASP A 398 41.53 28.10 -17.65
N ALA A 399 41.17 26.81 -17.71
CA ALA A 399 40.35 26.27 -18.79
C ALA A 399 38.94 26.88 -18.78
N ILE A 400 38.35 27.04 -17.59
CA ILE A 400 37.05 27.69 -17.42
C ILE A 400 37.11 29.18 -17.82
N ASP A 401 38.17 29.88 -17.43
CA ASP A 401 38.37 31.29 -17.81
C ASP A 401 38.63 31.44 -19.31
N ALA A 402 39.31 30.49 -19.95
CA ALA A 402 39.47 30.45 -21.40
C ALA A 402 38.11 30.26 -22.13
N ILE A 403 37.23 29.39 -21.62
CA ILE A 403 35.87 29.22 -22.13
C ILE A 403 35.07 30.51 -21.94
N ARG A 404 35.17 31.15 -20.76
CA ARG A 404 34.50 32.42 -20.47
C ARG A 404 34.94 33.52 -21.44
N ALA A 405 36.25 33.67 -21.64
CA ALA A 405 36.80 34.64 -22.59
C ALA A 405 36.32 34.35 -24.02
N ALA A 406 36.34 33.08 -24.44
CA ALA A 406 35.86 32.68 -25.77
C ALA A 406 34.37 32.97 -26.01
N LEU A 407 33.54 32.86 -24.97
CA LEU A 407 32.13 33.23 -25.01
C LEU A 407 31.93 34.76 -25.06
N GLN A 408 32.74 35.53 -24.32
CA GLN A 408 32.70 37.00 -24.32
C GLN A 408 33.17 37.59 -25.66
N ASP A 409 34.21 36.99 -26.25
CA ASP A 409 34.75 37.37 -27.56
C ASP A 409 33.85 36.94 -28.74
N GLY A 410 32.84 36.11 -28.49
CA GLY A 410 31.97 35.54 -29.52
C GLY A 410 32.61 34.44 -30.38
N ARG A 411 33.81 33.96 -30.02
CA ARG A 411 34.50 32.83 -30.68
C ARG A 411 33.77 31.51 -30.47
N VAL A 412 33.07 31.39 -29.35
CA VAL A 412 32.21 30.25 -28.98
C VAL A 412 30.84 30.80 -28.63
N ARG A 413 29.78 30.06 -28.97
CA ARG A 413 28.39 30.41 -28.65
C ARG A 413 27.71 29.33 -27.83
N PHE A 414 26.66 29.70 -27.12
CA PHE A 414 25.76 28.72 -26.50
C PHE A 414 24.88 28.07 -27.55
N GLY A 415 24.52 26.81 -27.33
CA GLY A 415 23.46 26.16 -28.10
C GLY A 415 22.11 26.80 -27.79
N SER A 416 21.40 27.22 -28.83
CA SER A 416 20.01 27.70 -28.74
C SER A 416 19.00 26.56 -28.93
N GLU A 417 19.43 25.44 -29.51
CA GLU A 417 18.67 24.20 -29.62
C GLU A 417 19.57 22.98 -29.41
N ALA A 418 18.97 21.80 -29.20
CA ALA A 418 19.64 20.51 -29.23
C ALA A 418 19.01 19.64 -30.32
N THR A 419 19.84 19.14 -31.22
CA THR A 419 19.43 18.07 -32.12
C THR A 419 19.38 16.76 -31.34
N VAL A 420 18.22 16.13 -31.30
CA VAL A 420 18.00 14.81 -30.72
C VAL A 420 17.86 13.80 -31.85
N VAL A 421 18.57 12.69 -31.72
CA VAL A 421 18.43 11.54 -32.62
C VAL A 421 17.95 10.35 -31.83
N ALA A 422 16.84 9.77 -32.26
CA ALA A 422 16.29 8.55 -31.70
C ALA A 422 16.09 7.49 -32.78
N VAL A 423 16.23 6.23 -32.40
CA VAL A 423 15.92 5.09 -33.26
C VAL A 423 14.64 4.43 -32.78
N ALA A 424 13.74 4.09 -33.69
CA ALA A 424 12.55 3.30 -33.38
C ALA A 424 12.44 2.14 -34.37
N THR A 425 11.88 1.03 -33.90
CA THR A 425 11.59 -0.12 -34.75
C THR A 425 10.27 0.09 -35.49
N TYR A 426 10.16 -0.37 -36.73
CA TYR A 426 8.89 -0.36 -37.46
C TYR A 426 7.91 -1.41 -36.92
N THR A 427 8.43 -2.53 -36.43
CA THR A 427 7.64 -3.69 -36.03
C THR A 427 8.37 -4.45 -34.93
N ASP A 428 7.90 -4.32 -33.69
CA ASP A 428 8.33 -5.17 -32.57
C ASP A 428 7.12 -5.40 -31.66
N THR A 429 6.90 -6.64 -31.26
CA THR A 429 5.78 -7.04 -30.40
C THR A 429 6.08 -6.86 -28.92
N LEU A 430 7.37 -6.74 -28.56
CA LEU A 430 7.83 -6.63 -27.18
C LEU A 430 8.19 -5.20 -26.79
N ASN A 431 8.95 -4.48 -27.63
CA ASN A 431 9.42 -3.13 -27.30
C ASN A 431 9.41 -2.19 -28.53
N TYR A 432 8.36 -1.38 -28.65
CA TYR A 432 8.22 -0.36 -29.69
C TYR A 432 8.78 1.03 -29.28
N SER A 433 9.35 1.14 -28.08
CA SER A 433 9.79 2.44 -27.53
C SER A 433 10.98 3.03 -28.30
N PRO A 434 10.91 4.32 -28.71
CA PRO A 434 12.05 5.01 -29.30
C PRO A 434 13.23 5.08 -28.33
N VAL A 435 14.43 4.81 -28.84
CA VAL A 435 15.69 4.82 -28.07
C VAL A 435 16.53 6.02 -28.49
N PRO A 436 16.85 6.95 -27.58
CA PRO A 436 17.69 8.10 -27.90
C PRO A 436 19.16 7.66 -28.05
N LEU A 437 19.81 8.14 -29.11
CA LEU A 437 21.21 7.83 -29.42
C LEU A 437 22.11 9.07 -29.30
N VAL A 438 21.61 10.25 -29.67
CA VAL A 438 22.40 11.48 -29.71
C VAL A 438 21.56 12.65 -29.21
N VAL A 439 22.19 13.54 -28.43
CA VAL A 439 21.69 14.87 -28.11
C VAL A 439 22.86 15.81 -28.28
N SER A 440 22.81 16.74 -29.23
CA SER A 440 23.93 17.66 -29.50
C SER A 440 23.44 19.11 -29.62
N PRO A 441 24.00 20.04 -28.83
CA PRO A 441 23.64 21.45 -28.90
C PRO A 441 24.02 22.08 -30.25
N SER A 442 23.18 22.97 -30.77
CA SER A 442 23.32 23.73 -32.03
C SER A 442 23.09 25.21 -31.77
N ASP A 443 23.77 26.07 -32.52
CA ASP A 443 23.42 27.49 -32.64
C ASP A 443 22.66 27.82 -33.94
N LYS A 444 22.26 26.79 -34.69
CA LYS A 444 21.55 26.86 -36.00
C LYS A 444 22.38 27.36 -37.17
N THR A 445 23.69 27.52 -37.01
CA THR A 445 24.56 27.97 -38.10
C THR A 445 25.10 26.84 -38.97
N GLU A 446 24.91 25.58 -38.54
CA GLU A 446 25.28 24.39 -39.30
C GLU A 446 24.53 24.29 -40.63
N LYS A 447 25.23 23.85 -41.68
CA LYS A 447 24.67 23.67 -43.03
C LYS A 447 24.50 22.18 -43.37
N GLY A 448 23.68 21.92 -44.38
CA GLY A 448 23.33 20.56 -44.83
C GLY A 448 24.50 19.59 -45.04
N PRO A 449 25.64 19.96 -45.67
CA PRO A 449 26.77 19.04 -45.85
C PRO A 449 27.40 18.57 -44.53
N ALA A 450 27.67 19.49 -43.59
CA ALA A 450 28.22 19.14 -42.28
C ALA A 450 27.24 18.25 -41.49
N LEU A 451 25.95 18.54 -41.59
CA LEU A 451 24.89 17.72 -41.01
C LEU A 451 24.85 16.30 -41.59
N GLN A 452 25.07 16.17 -42.90
CA GLN A 452 25.11 14.87 -43.58
C GLN A 452 26.27 13.99 -43.11
N GLU A 453 27.45 14.57 -42.83
CA GLU A 453 28.62 13.81 -42.38
C GLU A 453 28.37 13.06 -41.07
N TRP A 454 27.73 13.71 -40.10
CA TRP A 454 27.47 13.06 -38.82
C TRP A 454 26.22 12.16 -38.85
N ILE A 455 25.24 12.43 -39.72
CA ILE A 455 24.16 11.45 -40.04
C ILE A 455 24.78 10.17 -40.58
N ALA A 456 25.69 10.27 -41.55
CA ALA A 456 26.41 9.12 -42.10
C ALA A 456 27.19 8.39 -41.01
N ARG A 457 27.84 9.12 -40.10
CA ARG A 457 28.56 8.55 -38.96
C ARG A 457 27.65 7.76 -38.01
N ILE A 458 26.43 8.22 -37.74
CA ILE A 458 25.47 7.48 -36.90
C ILE A 458 25.05 6.18 -37.58
N VAL A 459 24.70 6.23 -38.86
CA VAL A 459 24.31 5.04 -39.61
C VAL A 459 25.46 4.04 -39.66
N GLU A 460 26.70 4.51 -39.84
CA GLU A 460 27.87 3.63 -39.83
C GLU A 460 28.12 3.02 -38.45
N CYS A 461 28.02 3.81 -37.37
CA CYS A 461 28.12 3.28 -36.01
C CYS A 461 27.03 2.24 -35.73
N TRP A 462 25.80 2.46 -36.22
CA TRP A 462 24.72 1.48 -36.13
C TRP A 462 25.05 0.20 -36.87
N LYS A 463 25.66 0.29 -38.05
CA LYS A 463 26.02 -0.90 -38.83
C LYS A 463 27.14 -1.71 -38.21
N GLN A 464 28.11 -1.07 -37.54
CA GLN A 464 29.30 -1.74 -37.01
C GLN A 464 29.14 -2.23 -35.57
N HIS A 465 28.16 -1.72 -34.83
CA HIS A 465 28.07 -1.99 -33.39
C HIS A 465 27.46 -3.38 -33.08
N LYS A 466 28.09 -4.13 -32.17
CA LYS A 466 27.68 -5.50 -31.81
C LYS A 466 26.22 -5.63 -31.35
N TYR A 467 25.69 -4.63 -30.64
CA TYR A 467 24.32 -4.64 -30.09
C TYR A 467 23.24 -4.21 -31.08
N THR A 468 23.62 -3.65 -32.23
CA THR A 468 22.69 -3.22 -33.28
C THR A 468 22.63 -4.25 -34.41
N HIS A 469 23.71 -4.99 -34.68
CA HIS A 469 23.71 -6.13 -35.60
C HIS A 469 22.60 -7.14 -35.31
N VAL A 470 22.31 -7.40 -34.03
CA VAL A 470 21.27 -8.35 -33.60
C VAL A 470 19.85 -7.76 -33.62
N ARG A 471 19.68 -6.51 -34.09
CA ARG A 471 18.40 -5.78 -34.06
C ARG A 471 17.85 -5.45 -35.43
N GLY A 472 18.69 -5.47 -36.47
CA GLY A 472 18.29 -5.19 -37.84
C GLY A 472 18.77 -3.83 -38.36
N PRO A 473 18.61 -3.59 -39.67
CA PRO A 473 19.12 -2.41 -40.34
C PRO A 473 18.23 -1.17 -40.16
N ILE A 474 18.79 0.01 -40.44
CA ILE A 474 18.01 1.25 -40.60
C ILE A 474 17.45 1.28 -42.02
N TRP A 475 16.13 1.36 -42.15
CA TRP A 475 15.44 1.45 -43.44
C TRP A 475 15.10 2.88 -43.84
N SER A 476 14.94 3.78 -42.87
CA SER A 476 14.56 5.15 -43.17
C SER A 476 15.15 6.19 -42.23
N LEU A 477 15.44 7.37 -42.76
CA LEU A 477 15.76 8.57 -42.01
C LEU A 477 14.54 9.49 -42.00
N ALA A 478 14.04 9.83 -40.81
CA ALA A 478 12.93 10.74 -40.61
C ALA A 478 13.43 12.05 -39.99
N SER A 479 13.02 13.19 -40.53
CA SER A 479 13.36 14.50 -39.97
C SER A 479 12.18 15.45 -40.14
N ASP A 480 12.14 16.54 -39.36
CA ASP A 480 11.37 17.71 -39.76
C ASP A 480 11.91 18.22 -41.12
N GLY A 481 11.09 18.98 -41.85
CA GLY A 481 11.44 19.55 -43.13
C GLY A 481 12.28 20.83 -43.05
N ASP A 482 12.99 21.09 -41.95
CA ASP A 482 13.97 22.17 -41.90
C ASP A 482 14.96 22.04 -43.07
N ALA A 483 15.39 23.16 -43.63
CA ALA A 483 16.13 23.19 -44.88
C ALA A 483 17.46 22.41 -44.79
N ALA A 484 18.16 22.49 -43.67
CA ALA A 484 19.43 21.80 -43.47
C ALA A 484 19.21 20.28 -43.39
N TYR A 485 18.24 19.83 -42.59
CA TYR A 485 17.92 18.40 -42.45
C TYR A 485 17.41 17.79 -43.75
N ARG A 486 16.54 18.49 -44.49
CA ARG A 486 16.07 18.02 -45.80
C ARG A 486 17.22 17.83 -46.77
N PHE A 487 18.12 18.79 -46.87
CA PHE A 487 19.29 18.69 -47.74
C PHE A 487 20.16 17.50 -47.32
N ALA A 488 20.52 17.41 -46.05
CA ALA A 488 21.41 16.37 -45.54
C ALA A 488 20.86 14.96 -45.77
N LYS A 489 19.57 14.76 -45.47
CA LYS A 489 18.87 13.49 -45.68
C LYS A 489 18.72 13.16 -47.16
N HIS A 490 18.31 14.12 -47.98
CA HIS A 490 18.15 13.89 -49.43
C HIS A 490 19.49 13.49 -50.02
N TRP A 491 20.55 14.27 -49.76
CA TRP A 491 21.91 13.96 -50.20
C TRP A 491 22.38 12.57 -49.77
N PHE A 492 22.09 12.14 -48.54
CA PHE A 492 22.43 10.80 -48.07
C PHE A 492 21.61 9.68 -48.74
N CYS A 493 20.33 9.91 -49.02
CA CYS A 493 19.38 8.91 -49.50
C CYS A 493 19.16 8.92 -51.02
N THR A 494 19.86 9.75 -51.80
CA THR A 494 19.75 9.78 -53.27
C THR A 494 21.07 9.49 -53.97
N VAL A 495 21.81 8.50 -53.48
CA VAL A 495 23.15 8.16 -53.98
C VAL A 495 23.08 7.05 -55.04
N ARG A 496 22.26 6.02 -54.81
CA ARG A 496 22.18 4.83 -55.68
C ARG A 496 20.75 4.63 -56.16
N MET A 497 20.56 4.41 -57.46
CA MET A 497 19.26 3.98 -57.99
C MET A 497 19.08 2.47 -57.77
N LEU A 498 17.92 2.07 -57.25
CA LEU A 498 17.55 0.67 -57.13
C LEU A 498 17.48 0.02 -58.51
N SER A 499 17.84 -1.26 -58.58
CA SER A 499 17.82 -2.05 -59.81
C SER A 499 17.03 -3.34 -59.62
N SER A 500 16.71 -4.05 -60.71
CA SER A 500 16.04 -5.35 -60.65
C SER A 500 16.75 -6.44 -59.84
N ARG A 501 18.01 -6.20 -59.44
CA ARG A 501 18.79 -7.09 -58.56
C ARG A 501 18.51 -6.85 -57.07
N ASP A 502 17.89 -5.73 -56.71
CA ASP A 502 17.61 -5.37 -55.33
C ASP A 502 16.24 -5.91 -54.88
N ALA A 503 16.17 -6.50 -53.69
CA ALA A 503 14.93 -7.06 -53.16
C ALA A 503 13.78 -6.03 -53.06
N LEU A 504 14.11 -4.76 -52.78
CA LEU A 504 13.14 -3.67 -52.70
C LEU A 504 12.57 -3.27 -54.07
N TRP A 505 13.30 -3.49 -55.17
CA TRP A 505 12.89 -3.04 -56.50
C TRP A 505 11.57 -3.67 -56.95
N THR A 506 11.38 -4.96 -56.69
CA THR A 506 10.16 -5.69 -57.06
C THR A 506 8.91 -5.07 -56.43
N SER A 507 9.03 -4.55 -55.20
CA SER A 507 7.91 -3.94 -54.48
C SER A 507 7.71 -2.47 -54.83
N LEU A 508 8.80 -1.73 -55.08
CA LEU A 508 8.75 -0.28 -55.26
C LEU A 508 8.61 0.17 -56.73
N SER A 509 9.17 -0.58 -57.69
CA SER A 509 9.13 -0.21 -59.12
C SER A 509 7.73 -0.10 -59.75
N PRO A 510 6.69 -0.85 -59.31
CA PRO A 510 5.34 -0.66 -59.83
C PRO A 510 4.70 0.66 -59.39
N LEU A 511 5.20 1.28 -58.31
CA LEU A 511 4.65 2.50 -57.73
C LEU A 511 5.13 3.73 -58.52
N ARG A 512 4.38 4.08 -59.57
CA ARG A 512 4.67 5.26 -60.42
C ARG A 512 4.81 6.52 -59.58
N GLY A 513 5.89 7.26 -59.80
CA GLY A 513 6.19 8.52 -59.11
C GLY A 513 6.95 8.38 -57.79
N LEU A 514 7.18 7.15 -57.31
CA LEU A 514 8.02 6.91 -56.14
C LEU A 514 9.50 7.08 -56.48
N ASN A 515 10.25 7.76 -55.61
CA ASN A 515 11.70 7.86 -55.77
C ASN A 515 12.35 6.49 -55.51
N LEU A 516 13.04 5.95 -56.52
CA LEU A 516 13.75 4.67 -56.45
C LEU A 516 15.23 4.83 -56.12
N GLN A 517 15.66 6.03 -55.71
CA GLN A 517 17.01 6.26 -55.20
C GLN A 517 17.08 6.01 -53.68
N THR A 518 18.20 5.46 -53.23
CA THR A 518 18.50 5.12 -51.84
C THR A 518 19.91 5.57 -51.46
N SER A 519 20.30 5.34 -50.21
CA SER A 519 21.70 5.39 -49.77
C SER A 519 22.60 4.46 -50.59
N ALA A 520 23.92 4.68 -50.47
CA ALA A 520 24.94 3.95 -51.20
C ALA A 520 24.86 2.41 -51.05
N ASP A 521 24.41 1.92 -49.90
CA ASP A 521 24.23 0.50 -49.60
C ASP A 521 22.93 -0.10 -50.15
N GLY A 522 22.00 0.71 -50.65
CA GLY A 522 20.71 0.23 -51.18
C GLY A 522 19.60 0.06 -50.15
N LEU A 523 19.83 0.37 -48.87
CA LEU A 523 18.92 -0.01 -47.78
C LEU A 523 18.14 1.16 -47.19
N THR A 524 18.78 2.33 -47.06
CA THR A 524 18.19 3.47 -46.34
C THR A 524 17.50 4.43 -47.30
N THR A 525 16.26 4.74 -46.98
CA THR A 525 15.40 5.70 -47.70
C THR A 525 15.18 6.96 -46.88
N SER A 526 14.69 8.02 -47.52
CA SER A 526 14.30 9.24 -46.83
C SER A 526 12.78 9.27 -46.60
N THR A 527 12.34 9.57 -45.38
CA THR A 527 10.96 9.90 -45.08
C THR A 527 10.87 11.27 -44.41
N CYS A 528 9.69 11.90 -44.46
CA CYS A 528 9.40 13.14 -43.76
C CYS A 528 8.21 12.88 -42.86
N ASP A 529 8.14 13.55 -41.72
CA ASP A 529 6.94 13.48 -40.89
C ASP A 529 5.73 14.00 -41.70
N PRO A 530 4.73 13.14 -42.00
CA PRO A 530 3.56 13.56 -42.75
C PRO A 530 2.80 14.66 -42.01
N LYS A 531 2.87 14.73 -40.66
CA LYS A 531 2.32 15.84 -39.88
C LYS A 531 2.95 17.16 -40.32
N HIS A 532 4.26 17.20 -40.55
CA HIS A 532 4.95 18.40 -41.03
C HIS A 532 4.69 18.70 -42.51
N ILE A 533 4.36 17.72 -43.35
CA ILE A 533 3.89 17.96 -44.72
C ILE A 533 2.47 18.55 -44.69
N ILE A 534 1.63 18.01 -43.82
CA ILE A 534 0.26 18.47 -43.54
C ILE A 534 0.23 19.79 -42.76
N LYS A 535 1.34 20.18 -42.07
CA LYS A 535 1.55 21.44 -41.29
C LYS A 535 2.41 22.52 -41.96
N ARG A 536 3.39 22.23 -42.82
CA ARG A 536 4.16 23.26 -43.61
C ARG A 536 3.26 24.12 -44.49
N THR A 537 2.03 23.66 -44.58
CA THR A 537 0.74 24.33 -44.65
C THR A 537 0.39 25.37 -43.54
N SER A 538 1.36 26.05 -42.92
CA SER A 538 1.05 27.15 -41.98
C SER A 538 2.16 28.18 -41.71
N SER A 539 3.43 27.95 -42.10
CA SER A 539 4.49 28.91 -41.81
C SER A 539 4.68 29.94 -42.94
N SER A 540 4.35 31.19 -42.64
CA SER A 540 4.51 32.36 -43.51
C SER A 540 5.92 32.96 -43.45
N THR A 541 6.53 33.21 -44.61
CA THR A 541 7.29 34.44 -44.91
C THR A 541 7.19 34.69 -46.41
N ALA A 542 6.95 35.93 -46.81
CA ALA A 542 6.82 36.33 -48.20
C ALA A 542 8.10 35.97 -48.99
N ILE A 543 7.95 35.18 -50.05
CA ILE A 543 9.01 34.88 -51.02
C ILE A 543 8.58 35.51 -52.35
N PRO A 544 9.47 36.23 -53.06
CA PRO A 544 9.20 36.80 -54.39
C PRO A 544 8.82 35.71 -55.41
N GLU A 545 8.09 36.10 -56.45
CA GLU A 545 7.47 35.26 -57.51
C GLU A 545 8.38 34.27 -58.27
N SER A 546 9.68 34.17 -57.95
CA SER A 546 10.63 33.34 -58.70
C SER A 546 10.95 31.97 -58.06
N ASP A 547 10.31 31.54 -56.97
CA ASP A 547 10.67 30.30 -56.27
C ASP A 547 9.44 29.46 -55.83
N CYS A 548 8.67 28.94 -56.80
CA CYS A 548 7.45 28.15 -56.60
C CYS A 548 7.65 26.73 -55.98
N SER A 549 8.84 26.42 -55.44
CA SER A 549 9.20 25.07 -54.97
C SER A 549 8.89 24.79 -53.49
N LYS A 550 8.28 25.74 -52.75
CA LYS A 550 8.08 25.66 -51.29
C LYS A 550 6.67 26.07 -50.81
N ILE A 551 5.62 25.46 -51.35
CA ILE A 551 4.23 25.85 -50.98
C ILE A 551 3.39 24.61 -50.65
N GLY A 552 2.75 24.58 -49.45
CA GLY A 552 2.04 23.41 -48.90
C GLY A 552 0.51 23.55 -48.78
N PHE A 553 -0.20 22.41 -48.84
CA PHE A 553 -1.66 22.23 -48.91
C PHE A 553 -2.57 23.05 -47.96
N ALA A 554 -2.60 22.83 -46.64
CA ALA A 554 -3.47 23.60 -45.72
C ALA A 554 -3.09 25.10 -45.55
N THR A 555 -1.87 25.55 -45.92
CA THR A 555 -1.56 27.00 -45.97
C THR A 555 -2.36 27.55 -47.12
N LEU A 556 -2.31 26.86 -48.27
CA LEU A 556 -3.00 27.28 -49.48
C LEU A 556 -4.52 27.24 -49.29
N LEU A 557 -5.05 26.27 -48.52
CA LEU A 557 -6.46 26.22 -48.14
C LEU A 557 -6.89 27.34 -47.17
N ARG A 558 -5.98 27.83 -46.32
CA ARG A 558 -6.20 28.98 -45.42
C ARG A 558 -5.82 30.31 -46.04
N ASN A 559 -5.09 30.28 -47.15
CA ASN A 559 -4.61 31.47 -47.86
C ASN A 559 -5.82 32.13 -48.52
N PRO A 560 -6.04 33.44 -48.34
CA PRO A 560 -7.11 34.16 -49.03
C PRO A 560 -7.06 34.01 -50.56
N HIS A 561 -5.90 33.68 -51.13
CA HIS A 561 -5.72 33.42 -52.57
C HIS A 561 -6.07 31.99 -53.02
N GLY A 562 -6.27 31.04 -52.09
CA GLY A 562 -6.67 29.66 -52.38
C GLY A 562 -5.56 28.76 -52.93
N ILE A 563 -5.96 27.57 -53.39
CA ILE A 563 -5.11 26.58 -54.07
C ILE A 563 -5.67 26.26 -55.46
N MET A 564 -4.81 26.22 -56.47
CA MET A 564 -5.18 25.60 -57.75
C MET A 564 -4.92 24.10 -57.70
N ILE A 565 -5.94 23.31 -57.98
CA ILE A 565 -5.86 21.86 -58.16
C ILE A 565 -6.32 21.58 -59.59
N PHE A 566 -5.37 21.19 -60.45
CA PHE A 566 -5.57 21.15 -61.91
C PHE A 566 -6.00 22.52 -62.45
N ASP A 567 -7.23 22.61 -62.96
CA ASP A 567 -7.90 23.79 -63.50
C ASP A 567 -8.91 24.41 -62.51
N GLY A 568 -9.13 23.80 -61.35
CA GLY A 568 -10.03 24.28 -60.31
C GLY A 568 -9.32 25.12 -59.24
N LEU A 569 -9.84 26.33 -58.96
CA LEU A 569 -9.39 27.16 -57.84
C LEU A 569 -10.26 26.88 -56.62
N VAL A 570 -9.66 26.34 -55.56
CA VAL A 570 -10.32 26.10 -54.27
C VAL A 570 -9.92 27.19 -53.28
N LEU A 571 -10.88 27.96 -52.81
CA LEU A 571 -10.69 29.07 -51.89
C LEU A 571 -11.15 28.72 -50.47
N PRO A 572 -10.65 29.41 -49.43
CA PRO A 572 -11.07 29.17 -48.05
C PRO A 572 -12.58 29.26 -47.85
N ARG A 573 -13.27 30.11 -48.63
CA ARG A 573 -14.73 30.25 -48.60
C ARG A 573 -15.46 28.99 -49.07
N ASP A 574 -14.89 28.23 -50.01
CA ASP A 574 -15.50 27.03 -50.56
C ASP A 574 -15.44 25.93 -49.50
N ILE A 575 -14.33 25.85 -48.76
CA ILE A 575 -14.15 24.95 -47.62
C ILE A 575 -15.07 25.35 -46.46
N LEU A 576 -15.15 26.64 -46.15
CA LEU A 576 -16.06 27.15 -45.11
C LEU A 576 -17.52 26.79 -45.44
N PHE A 577 -17.92 26.95 -46.69
CA PHE A 577 -19.26 26.56 -47.17
C PHE A 577 -19.50 25.06 -46.97
N HIS A 578 -18.56 24.20 -47.36
CA HIS A 578 -18.72 22.75 -47.19
C HIS A 578 -18.68 22.30 -45.72
N LEU A 579 -17.80 22.87 -44.89
CA LEU A 579 -17.74 22.54 -43.46
C LEU A 579 -19.03 22.93 -42.73
N THR A 580 -19.57 24.11 -43.06
CA THR A 580 -20.87 24.55 -42.50
C THR A 580 -22.05 23.75 -43.03
N THR A 581 -21.96 23.20 -44.25
CA THR A 581 -22.96 22.27 -44.80
C THR A 581 -22.91 20.89 -44.12
N LEU A 582 -21.77 20.53 -43.51
CA LEU A 582 -21.56 19.28 -42.77
C LEU A 582 -21.79 19.44 -41.25
N ASP A 583 -22.68 20.36 -40.85
CA ASP A 583 -23.03 20.67 -39.44
C ASP A 583 -21.86 21.16 -38.55
N MET A 584 -20.74 21.63 -39.12
CA MET A 584 -19.71 22.31 -38.34
C MET A 584 -20.08 23.77 -38.09
N ASP A 585 -20.02 24.21 -36.83
CA ASP A 585 -20.25 25.60 -36.45
C ASP A 585 -19.35 26.57 -37.26
N GLN A 586 -19.93 27.66 -37.77
CA GLN A 586 -19.23 28.60 -38.65
C GLN A 586 -17.98 29.20 -37.96
N GLN A 587 -18.03 29.47 -36.65
CA GLN A 587 -16.86 30.00 -35.94
C GLN A 587 -15.80 28.92 -35.71
N ALA A 588 -16.21 27.68 -35.47
CA ALA A 588 -15.30 26.53 -35.43
C ALA A 588 -14.61 26.32 -36.79
N ALA A 589 -15.36 26.39 -37.89
CA ALA A 589 -14.82 26.29 -39.25
C ALA A 589 -13.90 27.47 -39.60
N VAL A 590 -14.22 28.70 -39.19
CA VAL A 590 -13.33 29.87 -39.35
C VAL A 590 -12.06 29.73 -38.50
N ARG A 591 -12.16 29.26 -37.26
CA ARG A 591 -10.98 29.00 -36.39
C ARG A 591 -10.10 27.88 -36.95
N LEU A 592 -10.69 26.83 -37.53
CA LEU A 592 -9.96 25.78 -38.23
C LEU A 592 -9.22 26.31 -39.46
N LEU A 593 -9.74 27.37 -40.07
CA LEU A 593 -9.17 28.07 -41.21
C LEU A 593 -8.31 29.28 -40.82
N ASP A 594 -8.08 29.54 -39.53
CA ASP A 594 -7.34 30.71 -39.06
C ASP A 594 -5.84 30.59 -39.42
N PRO A 595 -5.28 31.52 -40.23
CA PRO A 595 -3.87 31.51 -40.59
C PRO A 595 -2.93 31.87 -39.41
N ALA A 596 -3.43 32.35 -38.27
CA ALA A 596 -2.64 32.67 -37.09
C ALA A 596 -2.33 31.45 -36.20
N ASP A 597 -3.13 30.39 -36.25
CA ASP A 597 -2.92 29.15 -35.48
C ASP A 597 -2.13 28.10 -36.29
N LYS A 598 -0.81 28.29 -36.30
CA LYS A 598 0.13 27.60 -37.22
C LYS A 598 0.67 26.26 -36.72
N GLN A 599 0.47 25.91 -35.46
CA GLN A 599 1.13 24.73 -34.87
C GLN A 599 0.18 23.58 -34.53
N LYS A 600 -1.12 23.83 -34.57
CA LYS A 600 -2.14 22.87 -34.16
C LYS A 600 -2.53 21.92 -35.29
N VAL A 601 -2.20 20.65 -35.10
CA VAL A 601 -2.95 19.53 -35.67
C VAL A 601 -3.70 19.00 -34.46
N ASP A 602 -5.02 19.12 -34.50
CA ASP A 602 -5.99 18.86 -33.43
C ASP A 602 -5.44 18.11 -32.21
N ASP A 603 -5.00 18.89 -31.21
CA ASP A 603 -4.81 18.41 -29.84
C ASP A 603 -5.91 19.09 -29.00
N GLY A 604 -6.73 18.24 -28.38
CA GLY A 604 -7.71 18.47 -27.31
C GLY A 604 -8.27 19.88 -27.12
N SER A 605 -9.60 20.01 -27.28
CA SER A 605 -10.48 21.05 -26.72
C SER A 605 -9.77 22.05 -25.79
N ILE A 606 -9.27 23.16 -26.35
CA ILE A 606 -8.70 24.26 -25.55
C ILE A 606 -9.84 25.12 -25.04
N VAL A 607 -9.87 25.37 -23.74
CA VAL A 607 -10.79 26.34 -23.13
C VAL A 607 -10.10 27.70 -23.15
N GLN A 608 -10.63 28.62 -23.96
CA GLN A 608 -10.05 29.94 -24.17
C GLN A 608 -11.01 31.06 -23.76
N THR A 609 -10.49 32.28 -23.74
CA THR A 609 -11.30 33.49 -23.60
C THR A 609 -12.43 33.48 -24.64
N GLY A 610 -13.65 33.77 -24.20
CA GLY A 610 -14.87 33.68 -24.99
C GLY A 610 -15.62 32.35 -24.86
N THR A 611 -15.02 31.30 -24.28
CA THR A 611 -15.69 30.00 -24.08
C THR A 611 -16.81 30.12 -23.05
N LEU A 612 -17.93 29.44 -23.32
CA LEU A 612 -19.10 29.40 -22.47
C LEU A 612 -19.03 28.19 -21.53
N MET A 613 -19.18 28.44 -20.23
CA MET A 613 -19.21 27.40 -19.20
C MET A 613 -20.39 27.62 -18.26
N GLY A 614 -21.02 26.55 -17.81
CA GLY A 614 -22.04 26.55 -16.78
C GLY A 614 -21.42 26.31 -15.41
N PHE A 615 -21.98 26.93 -14.37
CA PHE A 615 -21.62 26.63 -12.98
C PHE A 615 -22.79 26.94 -12.07
N LEU A 616 -22.81 26.35 -10.87
CA LEU A 616 -23.82 26.67 -9.86
C LEU A 616 -23.45 27.94 -9.09
N ILE A 617 -24.42 28.83 -8.91
CA ILE A 617 -24.30 30.06 -8.15
C ILE A 617 -25.32 30.09 -7.01
N ARG A 618 -24.94 30.71 -5.89
CA ARG A 618 -25.84 30.93 -4.75
C ARG A 618 -26.71 32.16 -4.99
N THR A 619 -28.03 31.96 -4.99
CA THR A 619 -29.06 32.99 -5.19
C THR A 619 -30.03 32.97 -4.01
N GLY A 620 -29.89 33.92 -3.09
CA GLY A 620 -30.69 33.96 -1.87
C GLY A 620 -30.59 32.65 -1.05
N THR A 621 -31.69 31.90 -0.99
CA THR A 621 -31.83 30.62 -0.28
C THR A 621 -31.79 29.40 -1.22
N SER A 622 -31.31 29.55 -2.45
CA SER A 622 -31.28 28.48 -3.46
C SER A 622 -29.95 28.42 -4.22
N TYR A 623 -29.76 27.33 -4.96
CA TYR A 623 -28.66 27.16 -5.91
C TYR A 623 -29.23 27.13 -7.32
N ALA A 624 -28.69 27.95 -8.22
CA ALA A 624 -29.14 28.03 -9.60
C ALA A 624 -27.97 27.91 -10.58
N LEU A 625 -28.24 27.47 -11.80
CA LEU A 625 -27.26 27.48 -12.88
C LEU A 625 -27.06 28.92 -13.38
N ALA A 626 -25.81 29.31 -13.60
CA ALA A 626 -25.41 30.51 -14.32
C ALA A 626 -24.47 30.15 -15.48
N ILE A 627 -24.61 30.86 -16.60
CA ILE A 627 -23.74 30.68 -17.76
C ILE A 627 -22.70 31.80 -17.78
N LEU A 628 -21.44 31.40 -17.74
CA LEU A 628 -20.26 32.26 -17.70
C LEU A 628 -19.60 32.29 -19.07
N GLN A 629 -19.36 33.48 -19.61
CA GLN A 629 -18.37 33.66 -20.66
C GLN A 629 -17.01 33.94 -20.02
N ILE A 630 -16.03 33.07 -20.30
CA ILE A 630 -14.67 33.24 -19.76
C ILE A 630 -14.01 34.46 -20.40
N SER A 631 -13.46 35.33 -19.56
CA SER A 631 -12.66 36.50 -19.96
C SER A 631 -11.16 36.28 -19.75
N ALA A 632 -10.77 35.51 -18.74
CA ALA A 632 -9.38 35.14 -18.45
C ALA A 632 -9.32 33.99 -17.43
N PHE A 633 -8.15 33.43 -17.21
CA PHE A 633 -7.81 32.55 -16.10
C PHE A 633 -6.78 33.21 -15.19
N GLN A 634 -6.82 32.91 -13.90
CA GLN A 634 -5.87 33.36 -12.91
C GLN A 634 -5.33 32.16 -12.14
N LYS A 635 -4.00 31.97 -12.23
CA LYS A 635 -3.27 30.92 -11.51
C LYS A 635 -3.07 31.27 -10.02
N PRO A 636 -2.66 30.32 -9.16
CA PRO A 636 -2.46 30.56 -7.73
C PRO A 636 -1.43 31.65 -7.40
N GLY A 637 -0.50 31.93 -8.32
CA GLY A 637 0.47 33.02 -8.22
C GLY A 637 -0.05 34.40 -8.64
N GLY A 638 -1.32 34.51 -9.02
CA GLY A 638 -1.94 35.74 -9.52
C GLY A 638 -1.71 36.04 -11.00
N GLU A 639 -0.87 35.24 -11.68
CA GLU A 639 -0.62 35.33 -13.11
C GLU A 639 -1.90 35.10 -13.93
N ARG A 640 -2.16 35.99 -14.90
CA ARG A 640 -3.31 35.89 -15.80
C ARG A 640 -2.94 35.14 -17.08
N GLN A 641 -3.82 34.26 -17.52
CA GLN A 641 -3.72 33.54 -18.79
C GLN A 641 -5.02 33.68 -19.58
N TRP A 642 -4.94 33.62 -20.91
CA TRP A 642 -6.09 33.81 -21.79
C TRP A 642 -6.64 32.50 -22.36
N SER A 643 -5.94 31.38 -22.13
CA SER A 643 -6.31 30.03 -22.52
C SER A 643 -5.73 29.00 -21.56
N MET A 644 -6.36 27.83 -21.53
CA MET A 644 -5.98 26.65 -20.76
C MET A 644 -6.38 25.40 -21.56
N THR A 645 -5.53 24.37 -21.60
CA THR A 645 -5.94 23.10 -22.22
C THR A 645 -6.98 22.38 -21.36
N MET A 646 -7.81 21.49 -21.94
CA MET A 646 -8.77 20.73 -21.11
C MET A 646 -8.05 19.91 -20.03
N ASP A 647 -6.91 19.30 -20.36
CA ASP A 647 -6.05 18.60 -19.38
C ASP A 647 -5.58 19.51 -18.24
N GLU A 648 -5.21 20.76 -18.54
CA GLU A 648 -4.83 21.74 -17.52
C GLU A 648 -6.04 22.15 -16.68
N LEU A 649 -7.21 22.29 -17.31
CA LEU A 649 -8.46 22.60 -16.62
C LEU A 649 -8.87 21.46 -15.68
N GLU A 650 -8.79 20.21 -16.14
CA GLU A 650 -9.05 19.01 -15.34
C GLU A 650 -8.02 18.84 -14.21
N LYS A 651 -6.73 19.06 -14.48
CA LYS A 651 -5.69 19.06 -13.44
C LYS A 651 -5.92 20.17 -12.42
N SER A 652 -6.49 21.31 -12.84
CA SER A 652 -6.86 22.41 -11.94
C SER A 652 -8.12 22.13 -11.12
N ALA A 653 -8.91 21.08 -11.44
CA ALA A 653 -10.11 20.74 -10.69
C ALA A 653 -9.83 20.35 -9.22
N GLY A 654 -8.58 19.96 -8.90
CA GLY A 654 -8.13 19.75 -7.52
C GLY A 654 -7.65 21.01 -6.78
N ASP A 655 -7.65 22.18 -7.43
CA ASP A 655 -7.09 23.43 -6.92
C ASP A 655 -8.08 24.61 -6.95
N PHE A 656 -8.63 24.96 -5.79
CA PHE A 656 -9.52 26.13 -5.62
C PHE A 656 -8.83 27.50 -5.83
N GLN A 657 -7.50 27.54 -5.96
CA GLN A 657 -6.76 28.79 -6.18
C GLN A 657 -6.71 29.19 -7.66
N THR A 658 -6.85 28.23 -8.58
CA THR A 658 -6.98 28.51 -10.00
C THR A 658 -8.43 28.93 -10.29
N LYS A 659 -8.61 30.12 -10.88
CA LYS A 659 -9.93 30.72 -11.11
C LYS A 659 -10.11 31.15 -12.56
N ALA A 660 -11.27 30.90 -13.13
CA ALA A 660 -11.72 31.62 -14.31
C ALA A 660 -12.35 32.95 -13.89
N LEU A 661 -12.04 33.99 -14.64
CA LEU A 661 -12.69 35.29 -14.58
C LEU A 661 -13.67 35.33 -15.72
N GLY A 662 -14.92 35.72 -15.50
CA GLY A 662 -15.90 35.79 -16.58
C GLY A 662 -17.10 36.64 -16.24
N GLN A 663 -17.98 36.81 -17.22
CA GLN A 663 -19.22 37.58 -17.10
C GLN A 663 -20.41 36.64 -17.28
N ILE A 664 -21.45 36.81 -16.48
CA ILE A 664 -22.65 35.96 -16.57
C ILE A 664 -23.56 36.49 -17.69
N LEU A 665 -24.04 35.60 -18.55
CA LEU A 665 -24.97 35.92 -19.62
C LEU A 665 -26.37 36.22 -19.07
N ASP A 666 -27.02 37.27 -19.58
CA ASP A 666 -28.44 37.54 -19.38
C ASP A 666 -29.28 36.73 -20.37
N LEU A 667 -30.02 35.73 -19.88
CA LEU A 667 -30.79 34.81 -20.72
C LEU A 667 -32.29 35.05 -20.57
N GLN A 668 -33.01 35.00 -21.70
CA GLN A 668 -34.46 35.12 -21.75
C GLN A 668 -35.09 33.97 -22.55
N ALA A 669 -36.26 33.50 -22.11
CA ALA A 669 -37.06 32.55 -22.86
C ALA A 669 -37.92 33.30 -23.91
N PRO A 670 -37.75 33.06 -25.22
CA PRO A 670 -38.54 33.72 -26.26
C PRO A 670 -40.03 33.36 -26.16
N ALA A 671 -40.91 34.30 -26.50
CA ALA A 671 -42.36 34.08 -26.44
C ALA A 671 -42.87 33.05 -27.47
N GLU A 672 -42.16 32.89 -28.60
CA GLU A 672 -42.60 32.10 -29.76
C GLU A 672 -42.01 30.68 -29.83
N SER A 673 -40.96 30.38 -29.04
CA SER A 673 -40.22 29.11 -29.10
C SER A 673 -40.14 28.45 -27.73
N ALA A 674 -41.03 27.50 -27.46
CA ALA A 674 -41.02 26.74 -26.21
C ALA A 674 -39.73 25.89 -26.09
N GLY A 675 -39.06 25.98 -24.95
CA GLY A 675 -37.92 25.11 -24.63
C GLY A 675 -36.53 25.64 -25.01
N VAL A 676 -36.40 26.88 -25.48
CA VAL A 676 -35.10 27.52 -25.77
C VAL A 676 -34.89 28.79 -24.96
N TRP A 677 -33.62 29.14 -24.73
CA TRP A 677 -33.17 30.32 -24.01
C TRP A 677 -32.19 31.10 -24.86
N MET A 678 -32.40 32.40 -25.02
CA MET A 678 -31.59 33.27 -25.85
C MET A 678 -30.82 34.27 -24.99
N TRP A 679 -29.55 34.51 -25.33
CA TRP A 679 -28.79 35.59 -24.73
C TRP A 679 -29.32 36.94 -25.22
N THR A 680 -29.56 37.88 -24.30
CA THR A 680 -30.09 39.22 -24.63
C THR A 680 -29.02 40.15 -25.22
N GLY A 681 -27.75 39.70 -25.22
CA GLY A 681 -26.60 40.53 -25.55
C GLY A 681 -26.02 41.32 -24.39
N LYS A 682 -26.63 41.20 -23.22
CA LYS A 682 -26.19 41.90 -22.00
C LYS A 682 -25.58 40.90 -21.03
N TYR A 683 -24.71 41.39 -20.16
CA TYR A 683 -24.18 40.61 -19.05
C TYR A 683 -24.88 41.04 -17.76
N LEU A 684 -25.14 40.08 -16.88
CA LEU A 684 -25.76 40.35 -15.58
C LEU A 684 -24.79 41.10 -14.67
N ALA A 685 -25.29 42.15 -14.03
CA ALA A 685 -24.58 42.77 -12.91
C ALA A 685 -24.67 41.87 -11.68
N LEU A 686 -23.60 41.77 -10.90
CA LEU A 686 -23.53 40.91 -9.72
C LEU A 686 -24.23 41.52 -8.49
N ASP A 687 -24.61 42.80 -8.56
CA ASP A 687 -25.34 43.56 -7.55
C ASP A 687 -26.74 43.98 -8.03
N ASP A 688 -27.61 44.37 -7.09
CA ASP A 688 -28.98 44.85 -7.34
C ASP A 688 -29.07 46.39 -7.52
N ASP A 689 -27.93 47.10 -7.55
CA ASP A 689 -27.93 48.57 -7.55
C ASP A 689 -27.92 49.15 -8.97
N ALA A 690 -29.11 49.38 -9.52
CA ALA A 690 -29.29 50.00 -10.84
C ALA A 690 -28.68 51.42 -10.95
N THR A 691 -28.36 52.09 -9.83
CA THR A 691 -27.86 53.48 -9.79
C THR A 691 -26.34 53.58 -9.61
N ALA A 692 -25.66 52.48 -9.25
CA ALA A 692 -24.22 52.48 -9.04
C ALA A 692 -23.42 52.74 -10.34
N ARG A 693 -22.20 53.27 -10.20
CA ARG A 693 -21.29 53.50 -11.34
C ARG A 693 -20.94 52.18 -12.04
N LEU A 694 -20.90 52.18 -13.37
CA LEU A 694 -20.47 51.03 -14.18
C LEU A 694 -18.97 50.81 -13.98
N THR A 695 -18.60 49.84 -13.15
CA THR A 695 -17.20 49.44 -12.94
C THR A 695 -17.03 47.98 -13.33
N GLN A 696 -15.82 47.63 -13.80
CA GLN A 696 -15.51 46.28 -14.27
C GLN A 696 -15.79 45.20 -13.20
N ASN A 697 -15.57 45.51 -11.92
CA ASN A 697 -15.81 44.61 -10.80
C ASN A 697 -17.29 44.26 -10.59
N ARG A 698 -18.23 45.00 -11.20
CA ARG A 698 -19.67 44.70 -11.11
C ARG A 698 -20.11 43.58 -12.05
N PHE A 699 -19.32 43.29 -13.08
CA PHE A 699 -19.67 42.31 -14.10
C PHE A 699 -18.71 41.11 -14.15
N ILE A 700 -17.50 41.24 -13.60
CA ILE A 700 -16.52 40.16 -13.59
C ILE A 700 -16.64 39.34 -12.31
N LEU A 701 -16.94 38.05 -12.49
CA LEU A 701 -16.96 37.06 -11.43
C LEU A 701 -15.71 36.19 -11.48
N HIS A 702 -15.18 35.86 -10.30
CA HIS A 702 -14.10 34.89 -10.17
C HIS A 702 -14.68 33.55 -9.72
N VAL A 703 -14.59 32.55 -10.59
CA VAL A 703 -15.12 31.20 -10.37
C VAL A 703 -13.96 30.21 -10.34
N PRO A 704 -13.77 29.43 -9.25
CA PRO A 704 -12.82 28.31 -9.26
C PRO A 704 -13.09 27.37 -10.44
N THR A 705 -12.02 26.97 -11.15
CA THR A 705 -12.15 26.17 -12.38
C THR A 705 -12.78 24.80 -12.14
N THR A 706 -12.65 24.25 -10.93
CA THR A 706 -13.29 23.02 -10.46
C THR A 706 -14.83 23.03 -10.55
N PHE A 707 -15.47 24.20 -10.59
CA PHE A 707 -16.94 24.33 -10.67
C PHE A 707 -17.45 24.59 -12.09
N LEU A 708 -16.58 24.58 -13.11
CA LEU A 708 -16.97 24.91 -14.47
C LEU A 708 -17.31 23.65 -15.27
N HIS A 709 -18.46 23.68 -15.91
CA HIS A 709 -18.97 22.63 -16.78
C HIS A 709 -19.09 23.18 -18.21
N PRO A 710 -18.67 22.44 -19.24
CA PRO A 710 -18.79 22.90 -20.62
C PRO A 710 -20.26 23.09 -21.01
N VAL A 711 -20.56 24.21 -21.67
CA VAL A 711 -21.90 24.49 -22.19
C VAL A 711 -21.84 24.73 -23.68
N VAL A 712 -22.69 24.02 -24.42
CA VAL A 712 -22.83 24.17 -25.86
C VAL A 712 -23.97 25.13 -26.15
N ALA A 713 -23.70 26.14 -26.97
CA ALA A 713 -24.69 27.09 -27.47
C ALA A 713 -24.80 26.98 -28.98
N GLN A 714 -26.01 27.14 -29.51
CA GLN A 714 -26.25 27.32 -30.94
C GLN A 714 -26.23 28.82 -31.26
N LEU A 715 -25.68 29.21 -32.41
CA LEU A 715 -25.78 30.57 -32.92
C LEU A 715 -27.09 30.74 -33.68
N TYR A 716 -27.90 31.72 -33.28
CA TYR A 716 -29.12 32.10 -33.98
C TYR A 716 -28.94 33.46 -34.65
N GLU A 717 -29.21 33.50 -35.96
CA GLU A 717 -29.26 34.72 -36.75
C GLU A 717 -30.69 35.26 -36.78
N ASN A 718 -30.87 36.47 -36.23
CA ASN A 718 -32.16 37.15 -36.30
C ASN A 718 -32.28 37.87 -37.65
N THR A 719 -33.10 37.33 -38.54
CA THR A 719 -33.33 37.89 -39.89
C THR A 719 -34.09 39.22 -39.88
N ASP A 720 -34.76 39.56 -38.78
CA ASP A 720 -35.58 40.78 -38.63
C ASP A 720 -34.86 41.92 -37.89
N ALA A 721 -33.59 41.75 -37.53
CA ALA A 721 -32.81 42.68 -36.70
C ALA A 721 -32.59 44.08 -37.32
N ALA A 722 -32.91 44.27 -38.61
CA ALA A 722 -32.74 45.54 -39.31
C ALA A 722 -33.67 46.67 -38.80
N VAL A 723 -34.73 46.36 -38.06
CA VAL A 723 -35.78 47.34 -37.73
C VAL A 723 -35.71 47.88 -36.28
N GLN A 724 -34.99 47.22 -35.36
CA GLN A 724 -35.08 47.57 -33.91
C GLN A 724 -33.76 47.54 -33.12
N GLY A 725 -32.60 47.70 -33.75
CA GLY A 725 -31.32 47.75 -33.02
C GLY A 725 -31.00 46.47 -32.23
N ALA A 726 -31.68 45.37 -32.56
CA ALA A 726 -31.48 44.06 -31.97
C ALA A 726 -30.19 43.42 -32.51
N ILE A 727 -29.59 42.54 -31.71
CA ILE A 727 -28.32 41.91 -32.05
C ILE A 727 -28.54 40.90 -33.18
N ARG A 728 -27.76 41.06 -34.26
CA ARG A 728 -27.86 40.24 -35.49
C ARG A 728 -27.59 38.74 -35.27
N ARG A 729 -26.74 38.41 -34.29
CA ARG A 729 -26.36 37.02 -33.93
C ARG A 729 -26.35 36.88 -32.41
N THR A 730 -27.10 35.92 -31.88
CA THR A 730 -27.11 35.63 -30.43
C THR A 730 -26.96 34.14 -30.15
N TRP A 731 -26.59 33.81 -28.91
CA TRP A 731 -26.50 32.43 -28.44
C TRP A 731 -27.86 31.91 -27.99
N VAL A 732 -28.15 30.67 -28.35
CA VAL A 732 -29.36 29.94 -27.99
C VAL A 732 -28.99 28.64 -27.31
N PHE A 733 -29.68 28.34 -26.21
CA PHE A 733 -29.47 27.17 -25.39
C PHE A 733 -30.79 26.40 -25.30
N SER A 734 -30.74 25.07 -25.42
CA SER A 734 -31.93 24.25 -25.14
C SER A 734 -32.14 24.11 -23.63
N THR A 735 -33.41 24.03 -23.22
CA THR A 735 -33.77 23.82 -21.81
C THR A 735 -33.24 22.48 -21.29
N SER A 736 -33.21 21.45 -22.14
CA SER A 736 -32.64 20.14 -21.79
C SER A 736 -31.15 20.24 -21.49
N HIS A 737 -30.36 20.88 -22.37
CA HIS A 737 -28.91 21.04 -22.21
C HIS A 737 -28.56 21.82 -20.93
N LEU A 738 -29.27 22.92 -20.66
CA LEU A 738 -29.08 23.69 -19.44
C LEU A 738 -29.48 22.89 -18.19
N THR A 739 -30.55 22.09 -18.25
CA THR A 739 -30.98 21.26 -17.12
C THR A 739 -29.97 20.13 -16.84
N GLU A 740 -29.45 19.48 -17.89
CA GLU A 740 -28.40 18.45 -17.79
C GLU A 740 -27.13 19.05 -17.17
N THR A 741 -26.66 20.19 -17.68
CA THR A 741 -25.51 20.91 -17.13
C THR A 741 -25.70 21.23 -15.64
N MET A 742 -26.91 21.65 -15.23
CA MET A 742 -27.22 21.93 -13.83
C MET A 742 -27.13 20.67 -12.96
N CYS A 743 -27.67 19.54 -13.43
CA CYS A 743 -27.61 18.26 -12.71
C CYS A 743 -26.16 17.79 -12.56
N GLU A 744 -25.37 17.83 -13.63
CA GLU A 744 -23.94 17.49 -13.59
C GLU A 744 -23.18 18.40 -12.62
N ALA A 745 -23.46 19.70 -12.64
CA ALA A 745 -22.83 20.65 -11.74
C ALA A 745 -23.22 20.44 -10.27
N TRP A 746 -24.43 19.95 -9.99
CA TRP A 746 -24.84 19.57 -8.64
C TRP A 746 -24.15 18.29 -8.17
N ASP A 747 -24.11 17.27 -9.01
CA ASP A 747 -23.49 15.98 -8.69
C ASP A 747 -21.97 16.13 -8.46
N ALA A 748 -21.32 17.02 -9.22
CA ALA A 748 -19.90 17.34 -9.07
C ALA A 748 -19.54 17.97 -7.71
N LEU A 749 -20.52 18.55 -7.00
CA LEU A 749 -20.31 19.02 -5.61
C LEU A 749 -20.26 17.88 -4.60
N GLU A 750 -20.46 16.63 -5.03
CA GLU A 750 -20.57 15.40 -4.23
C GLU A 750 -21.61 15.53 -3.10
N PRO A 751 -22.91 15.64 -3.39
CA PRO A 751 -23.92 15.98 -2.39
C PRO A 751 -24.16 14.97 -1.28
N SER A 752 -23.72 13.73 -1.47
CA SER A 752 -23.71 12.69 -0.46
C SER A 752 -22.43 12.66 0.40
N SER A 753 -21.43 13.48 0.08
CA SER A 753 -20.12 13.53 0.75
C SER A 753 -20.10 14.57 1.87
N ALA A 754 -19.31 14.32 2.92
CA ALA A 754 -19.06 15.31 3.96
C ALA A 754 -18.31 16.56 3.44
N GLU A 755 -17.71 16.48 2.24
CA GLU A 755 -16.99 17.59 1.61
C GLU A 755 -17.91 18.60 0.90
N ILE A 756 -19.21 18.29 0.71
CA ILE A 756 -20.14 19.18 -0.01
C ILE A 756 -20.16 20.60 0.56
N LEU A 757 -20.04 20.78 1.87
CA LEU A 757 -20.07 22.12 2.47
C LEU A 757 -18.86 22.96 2.08
N MET A 758 -17.70 22.34 1.89
CA MET A 758 -16.52 23.07 1.38
C MET A 758 -16.77 23.50 -0.07
N ASN A 759 -17.33 22.59 -0.88
CA ASN A 759 -17.63 22.83 -2.29
C ASN A 759 -18.69 23.94 -2.44
N ILE A 760 -19.83 23.82 -1.74
CA ILE A 760 -20.91 24.81 -1.70
C ILE A 760 -20.45 26.16 -1.16
N THR A 761 -19.61 26.19 -0.12
CA THR A 761 -19.10 27.48 0.39
C THR A 761 -18.13 28.15 -0.56
N GLY A 762 -17.47 27.37 -1.43
CA GLY A 762 -16.63 27.85 -2.53
C GLY A 762 -17.41 28.41 -3.72
N LEU A 763 -18.70 28.07 -3.88
CA LEU A 763 -19.52 28.62 -4.96
C LEU A 763 -19.66 30.15 -4.83
N PRO A 764 -19.64 30.89 -5.95
CA PRO A 764 -19.92 32.31 -5.93
C PRO A 764 -21.33 32.62 -5.39
N GLN A 765 -21.53 33.83 -4.88
CA GLN A 765 -22.84 34.33 -4.44
C GLN A 765 -23.19 35.55 -5.29
N ALA A 766 -24.33 35.50 -5.98
CA ALA A 766 -24.90 36.67 -6.63
C ALA A 766 -25.79 37.42 -5.63
N ALA A 767 -25.62 38.73 -5.54
CA ALA A 767 -26.55 39.58 -4.79
C ALA A 767 -27.76 39.98 -5.65
N ASN A 768 -27.69 39.79 -6.98
CA ASN A 768 -28.76 40.12 -7.92
C ASN A 768 -29.90 39.08 -7.87
N ALA A 769 -30.86 39.29 -6.97
CA ALA A 769 -32.00 38.39 -6.79
C ALA A 769 -33.09 38.57 -7.86
N ARG A 770 -33.00 39.62 -8.69
CA ARG A 770 -33.99 39.93 -9.73
C ARG A 770 -33.76 39.14 -11.01
N GLN A 771 -32.51 38.89 -11.39
CA GLN A 771 -32.13 38.27 -12.66
C GLN A 771 -31.61 36.84 -12.53
N LEU A 772 -31.21 36.40 -11.32
CA LEU A 772 -30.86 35.01 -11.02
C LEU A 772 -31.67 34.51 -9.80
N PRO A 773 -32.29 33.31 -9.85
CA PRO A 773 -32.31 32.34 -10.97
C PRO A 773 -32.94 32.89 -12.25
N TYR A 774 -32.56 32.34 -13.42
CA TYR A 774 -33.18 32.70 -14.69
C TYR A 774 -34.70 32.42 -14.62
N ARG A 775 -35.51 33.27 -15.26
CA ARG A 775 -36.98 33.21 -15.15
C ARG A 775 -37.62 32.81 -16.47
N GLY A 776 -38.50 31.80 -16.41
CA GLY A 776 -39.23 31.30 -17.56
C GLY A 776 -40.37 32.23 -17.98
N ARG A 777 -41.16 31.79 -18.97
CA ARG A 777 -42.30 32.56 -19.52
C ARG A 777 -43.32 33.00 -18.47
N ASP A 778 -43.55 32.17 -17.47
CA ASP A 778 -44.54 32.42 -16.40
C ASP A 778 -43.93 33.22 -15.22
N ASP A 779 -42.77 33.86 -15.43
CA ASP A 779 -41.93 34.49 -14.40
C ASP A 779 -41.43 33.51 -13.32
N ALA A 780 -41.68 32.20 -13.49
CA ALA A 780 -41.25 31.15 -12.58
C ALA A 780 -39.71 30.96 -12.63
N PRO A 781 -39.04 30.76 -11.48
CA PRO A 781 -37.61 30.51 -11.46
C PRO A 781 -37.28 29.16 -12.10
N CYS A 782 -36.35 29.18 -13.06
CA CYS A 782 -35.86 28.03 -13.80
C CYS A 782 -34.39 27.74 -13.46
N PHE A 783 -33.95 26.52 -13.77
CA PHE A 783 -32.59 26.03 -13.49
C PHE A 783 -32.18 26.20 -12.02
N VAL A 784 -33.13 25.95 -11.12
CA VAL A 784 -32.90 25.86 -9.68
C VAL A 784 -32.72 24.39 -9.31
N VAL A 785 -31.68 24.08 -8.54
CA VAL A 785 -31.40 22.71 -8.09
C VAL A 785 -32.60 22.18 -7.30
N PRO A 786 -33.24 21.08 -7.75
CA PRO A 786 -34.38 20.51 -7.05
C PRO A 786 -33.93 19.74 -5.80
N ARG A 787 -34.75 19.75 -4.75
CA ARG A 787 -34.61 18.89 -3.55
C ARG A 787 -33.25 19.01 -2.83
N VAL A 788 -32.78 20.24 -2.62
CA VAL A 788 -31.62 20.51 -1.77
C VAL A 788 -31.91 20.02 -0.34
N PRO A 789 -31.06 19.15 0.26
CA PRO A 789 -31.24 18.73 1.65
C PRO A 789 -31.32 19.92 2.59
N GLU A 790 -32.25 19.89 3.57
CA GLU A 790 -32.52 21.04 4.47
C GLU A 790 -31.26 21.63 5.11
N HIS A 791 -30.29 20.78 5.46
CA HIS A 791 -29.02 21.19 6.07
C HIS A 791 -28.04 21.94 5.14
N LEU A 792 -28.30 21.91 3.83
CA LEU A 792 -27.53 22.58 2.78
C LEU A 792 -28.25 23.80 2.20
N VAL A 793 -29.51 24.03 2.58
CA VAL A 793 -30.24 25.24 2.18
C VAL A 793 -29.50 26.46 2.76
N PRO A 794 -29.06 27.43 1.93
CA PRO A 794 -28.40 28.63 2.43
C PRO A 794 -29.29 29.40 3.41
N GLU A 795 -28.92 29.43 4.69
CA GLU A 795 -29.50 30.37 5.64
C GLU A 795 -28.86 31.76 5.48
N ARG A 796 -29.67 32.82 5.65
CA ARG A 796 -29.16 34.19 5.74
C ARG A 796 -28.10 34.28 6.84
N LYS A 797 -26.94 34.83 6.49
CA LYS A 797 -25.90 35.20 7.45
C LYS A 797 -26.22 36.58 8.02
N TYR A 798 -26.17 36.68 9.34
CA TYR A 798 -26.35 37.94 10.07
C TYR A 798 -25.01 38.66 10.24
N GLU A 799 -25.05 39.99 10.33
CA GLU A 799 -23.87 40.82 10.53
C GLU A 799 -23.50 40.96 12.01
N THR A 800 -22.24 41.33 12.25
CA THR A 800 -21.68 41.60 13.58
C THR A 800 -22.45 42.75 14.24
N GLY A 801 -22.89 42.58 15.49
CA GLY A 801 -23.68 43.58 16.22
C GLY A 801 -25.20 43.42 16.12
N GLU A 802 -25.72 42.54 15.25
CA GLU A 802 -27.16 42.26 15.18
C GLU A 802 -27.66 41.52 16.43
N HIS A 803 -28.82 41.94 16.93
CA HIS A 803 -29.52 41.27 18.01
C HIS A 803 -30.46 40.20 17.45
N LEU A 804 -30.28 38.96 17.89
CA LEU A 804 -31.04 37.81 17.40
C LEU A 804 -31.65 37.05 18.58
N LEU A 805 -32.83 36.47 18.36
CA LEU A 805 -33.44 35.58 19.35
C LEU A 805 -32.71 34.22 19.35
N CYS A 806 -32.39 33.72 20.54
CA CYS A 806 -31.88 32.37 20.70
C CYS A 806 -32.94 31.36 20.25
N ARG A 807 -32.60 30.48 19.31
CA ARG A 807 -33.54 29.49 18.74
C ARG A 807 -34.01 28.41 19.72
N LEU A 808 -33.51 28.40 20.95
CA LEU A 808 -33.87 27.48 22.02
C LEU A 808 -34.75 28.15 23.09
N CYS A 809 -34.38 29.35 23.56
CA CYS A 809 -35.05 30.04 24.67
C CYS A 809 -35.67 31.41 24.33
N ASP A 810 -35.56 31.86 23.07
CA ASP A 810 -35.95 33.18 22.56
C ASP A 810 -35.39 34.38 23.33
N THR A 811 -34.33 34.20 24.11
CA THR A 811 -33.61 35.34 24.69
C THR A 811 -32.92 36.10 23.56
N GLU A 812 -33.08 37.42 23.54
CA GLU A 812 -32.40 38.30 22.59
C GLU A 812 -30.92 38.44 22.96
N VAL A 813 -30.03 38.09 22.03
CA VAL A 813 -28.58 38.08 22.24
C VAL A 813 -27.90 38.64 21.01
N VAL A 814 -26.91 39.50 21.24
CA VAL A 814 -26.01 39.98 20.18
C VAL A 814 -25.28 38.79 19.56
N LEU A 815 -25.22 38.72 18.23
CA LEU A 815 -24.70 37.58 17.47
C LEU A 815 -23.34 37.05 17.98
N GLU A 816 -22.39 37.92 18.32
CA GLU A 816 -21.06 37.53 18.82
C GLU A 816 -21.11 36.81 20.18
N LYS A 817 -22.14 37.09 20.99
CA LYS A 817 -22.38 36.44 22.29
C LYS A 817 -23.27 35.21 22.18
N MET A 818 -23.93 35.01 21.04
CA MET A 818 -24.88 33.91 20.82
C MET A 818 -24.24 32.53 21.01
N ARG A 819 -23.00 32.33 20.56
CA ARG A 819 -22.26 31.08 20.77
C ARG A 819 -22.08 30.74 22.26
N ALA A 820 -21.76 31.74 23.08
CA ALA A 820 -21.58 31.56 24.51
C ALA A 820 -22.92 31.28 25.21
N HIS A 821 -23.98 31.96 24.79
CA HIS A 821 -25.33 31.76 25.27
C HIS A 821 -25.86 30.34 24.94
N VAL A 822 -25.77 29.92 23.67
CA VAL A 822 -26.15 28.57 23.23
C VAL A 822 -25.27 27.50 23.87
N GLY A 823 -23.97 27.77 24.03
CA GLY A 823 -23.04 26.89 24.73
C GLY A 823 -23.46 26.56 26.15
N ARG A 824 -24.14 27.48 26.86
CA ARG A 824 -24.71 27.22 28.20
C ARG A 824 -25.82 26.17 28.15
N HIS A 825 -26.73 26.27 27.18
CA HIS A 825 -27.81 25.29 26.99
C HIS A 825 -27.26 23.89 26.69
N ILE A 826 -26.29 23.81 25.77
CA ILE A 826 -25.64 22.55 25.39
C ILE A 826 -24.91 21.93 26.60
N LEU A 827 -24.19 22.75 27.38
CA LEU A 827 -23.44 22.28 28.54
C LEU A 827 -24.36 21.74 29.65
N LEU A 828 -25.46 22.43 29.95
CA LEU A 828 -26.43 21.97 30.96
C LEU A 828 -27.05 20.62 30.54
N LYS A 829 -27.46 20.48 29.28
CA LYS A 829 -27.94 19.21 28.72
C LYS A 829 -26.88 18.11 28.81
N ALA A 830 -25.64 18.37 28.40
CA ALA A 830 -24.55 17.39 28.42
C ALA A 830 -24.19 16.92 29.84
N ARG A 831 -24.46 17.75 30.85
CA ARG A 831 -24.27 17.42 32.28
C ARG A 831 -25.52 16.82 32.93
N GLY A 832 -26.61 16.65 32.19
CA GLY A 832 -27.89 16.17 32.74
C GLY A 832 -28.53 17.14 33.75
N LEU A 833 -28.20 18.43 33.69
CA LEU A 833 -28.73 19.45 34.58
C LEU A 833 -29.95 20.14 33.93
N PRO A 834 -30.96 20.55 34.72
CA PRO A 834 -32.09 21.30 34.20
C PRO A 834 -31.64 22.69 33.74
N ASP A 835 -32.20 23.14 32.62
CA ASP A 835 -31.98 24.48 32.09
C ASP A 835 -33.20 25.37 32.34
N PRO A 836 -33.14 26.29 33.33
CA PRO A 836 -34.29 27.14 33.69
C PRO A 836 -34.75 28.03 32.53
N SER A 837 -33.86 28.36 31.59
CA SER A 837 -34.18 29.23 30.46
C SER A 837 -34.93 28.53 29.32
N LEU A 838 -34.95 27.19 29.28
CA LEU A 838 -35.70 26.45 28.25
C LEU A 838 -37.19 26.27 28.60
N GLY A 839 -37.59 26.42 29.86
CA GLY A 839 -38.98 26.24 30.29
C GLY A 839 -39.56 24.88 29.86
N THR A 840 -40.72 24.89 29.17
CA THR A 840 -41.42 23.71 28.63
C THR A 840 -41.03 23.34 27.19
N ARG A 841 -39.97 23.95 26.64
CA ARG A 841 -39.60 23.80 25.22
C ARG A 841 -38.84 22.52 24.93
N ALA A 842 -38.74 22.18 23.65
CA ALA A 842 -38.02 21.00 23.18
C ALA A 842 -36.57 20.97 23.73
N PRO A 843 -36.11 19.82 24.25
CA PRO A 843 -34.77 19.70 24.80
C PRO A 843 -33.72 19.87 23.69
N VAL A 844 -32.52 20.33 24.07
CA VAL A 844 -31.34 20.32 23.18
C VAL A 844 -31.11 18.88 22.69
N GLY A 845 -31.05 18.71 21.36
CA GLY A 845 -30.84 17.40 20.72
C GLY A 845 -29.43 16.83 20.94
N ASP A 846 -29.19 15.61 20.45
CA ASP A 846 -27.95 14.86 20.75
C ASP A 846 -26.71 15.39 20.01
N ASP A 847 -26.86 16.04 18.86
CA ASP A 847 -25.78 16.71 18.10
C ASP A 847 -26.16 18.17 17.77
N PRO A 848 -26.22 19.05 18.78
CA PRO A 848 -26.70 20.41 18.61
C PRO A 848 -25.62 21.29 17.96
N CYS A 849 -26.05 22.18 17.07
CA CYS A 849 -25.17 23.18 16.47
C CYS A 849 -24.57 24.10 17.55
N GLY A 850 -23.24 24.26 17.58
CA GLY A 850 -22.58 25.15 18.53
C GLY A 850 -22.92 26.64 18.40
N PHE A 851 -23.57 27.06 17.31
CA PHE A 851 -23.97 28.46 17.08
C PHE A 851 -25.44 28.73 17.40
N CYS A 852 -26.36 27.87 16.97
CA CYS A 852 -27.81 28.10 17.15
C CYS A 852 -28.52 27.05 18.01
N GLY A 853 -27.84 25.96 18.39
CA GLY A 853 -28.35 24.93 19.29
C GLY A 853 -29.30 23.91 18.68
N ARG A 854 -29.71 24.09 17.41
CA ARG A 854 -30.59 23.15 16.69
C ARG A 854 -29.82 21.98 16.07
N LEU A 855 -30.51 20.89 15.81
CA LEU A 855 -30.01 19.77 14.99
C LEU A 855 -29.97 20.17 13.51
N GLY A 856 -29.09 19.55 12.73
CA GLY A 856 -29.07 19.66 11.27
C GLY A 856 -28.21 20.79 10.69
N CYS A 857 -27.54 21.61 11.51
CA CYS A 857 -26.51 22.51 10.97
C CYS A 857 -25.19 21.77 10.82
N PHE A 858 -24.46 22.06 9.74
CA PHE A 858 -23.15 21.51 9.50
C PHE A 858 -22.06 22.56 9.61
N THR A 859 -20.90 22.16 10.15
CA THR A 859 -19.74 23.03 10.30
C THR A 859 -18.45 22.30 9.97
N VAL A 860 -17.59 22.94 9.19
CA VAL A 860 -16.29 22.45 8.74
C VAL A 860 -15.18 23.39 9.19
N LEU A 861 -14.12 22.80 9.74
CA LEU A 861 -12.89 23.49 10.08
C LEU A 861 -11.81 23.17 9.03
N SER A 862 -11.26 24.20 8.39
CA SER A 862 -10.14 24.06 7.45
C SER A 862 -8.88 24.69 8.06
N ILE A 863 -7.81 23.92 8.20
CA ILE A 863 -6.52 24.36 8.74
C ILE A 863 -5.49 24.42 7.61
N LYS A 864 -4.98 25.62 7.31
CA LYS A 864 -3.87 25.86 6.36
C LYS A 864 -2.71 26.54 7.08
N GLY A 865 -1.64 25.79 7.36
CA GLY A 865 -0.49 26.30 8.13
C GLY A 865 -0.90 26.68 9.55
N LYS A 866 -0.67 27.94 9.95
CA LYS A 866 -1.11 28.50 11.25
C LYS A 866 -2.53 29.09 11.22
N SER A 867 -3.18 29.13 10.06
CA SER A 867 -4.51 29.74 9.89
C SER A 867 -5.60 28.67 9.93
N ALA A 868 -6.66 28.92 10.70
CA ALA A 868 -7.84 28.06 10.81
C ALA A 868 -9.10 28.85 10.43
N THR A 869 -9.87 28.33 9.48
CA THR A 869 -11.09 28.96 8.94
C THR A 869 -12.30 28.06 9.19
N ILE A 870 -13.39 28.63 9.68
CA ILE A 870 -14.65 27.92 9.95
C ILE A 870 -15.62 28.19 8.79
N HIS A 871 -16.17 27.12 8.24
CA HIS A 871 -17.25 27.13 7.26
C HIS A 871 -18.49 26.52 7.94
N SER A 872 -19.63 27.20 7.94
CA SER A 872 -20.84 26.67 8.61
C SER A 872 -22.08 26.98 7.79
N SER A 873 -23.03 26.05 7.71
CA SER A 873 -24.36 26.30 7.13
C SER A 873 -25.27 27.12 8.05
N CYS A 874 -24.97 27.18 9.36
CA CYS A 874 -25.78 27.89 10.34
C CYS A 874 -25.78 29.41 10.13
N GLY A 875 -26.94 30.06 10.01
CA GLY A 875 -27.06 31.52 9.87
C GLY A 875 -26.44 32.31 11.03
N TYR A 876 -26.37 31.70 12.23
CA TYR A 876 -25.86 32.31 13.46
C TYR A 876 -24.32 32.23 13.55
N HIS A 877 -23.63 31.69 12.54
CA HIS A 877 -22.18 31.79 12.42
C HIS A 877 -21.77 33.15 11.84
N TYR A 878 -21.11 33.98 12.66
CA TYR A 878 -20.62 35.30 12.24
C TYR A 878 -19.26 35.20 11.51
N ARG A 879 -19.19 35.74 10.29
CA ARG A 879 -18.04 35.57 9.36
C ARG A 879 -16.71 36.12 9.89
N ARG A 880 -16.73 37.10 10.79
CA ARG A 880 -15.51 37.76 11.34
C ARG A 880 -14.90 37.01 12.53
N MET A 881 -15.41 35.83 12.88
CA MET A 881 -14.89 35.02 13.98
C MET A 881 -13.43 34.60 13.76
N LYS A 882 -12.54 34.96 14.67
CA LYS A 882 -11.14 34.49 14.68
C LYS A 882 -11.04 33.21 15.50
N TYR A 883 -10.75 32.08 14.84
CA TYR A 883 -10.66 30.76 15.48
C TYR A 883 -9.72 30.75 16.69
N ALA A 884 -8.47 31.21 16.53
CA ALA A 884 -7.45 31.17 17.57
C ALA A 884 -7.82 31.97 18.83
N VAL A 885 -8.57 33.07 18.67
CA VAL A 885 -9.06 33.87 19.80
C VAL A 885 -10.23 33.15 20.46
N ALA A 886 -11.14 32.59 19.68
CA ALA A 886 -12.31 31.89 20.18
C ALA A 886 -12.01 30.53 20.84
N SER A 887 -10.88 29.90 20.52
CA SER A 887 -10.42 28.66 21.15
C SER A 887 -9.82 28.86 22.54
N VAL A 888 -9.66 30.10 23.00
CA VAL A 888 -9.08 30.43 24.31
C VAL A 888 -10.17 31.02 25.21
N SER A 889 -10.34 30.44 26.40
CA SER A 889 -11.29 30.96 27.40
C SER A 889 -10.74 32.23 28.05
N THR A 890 -11.59 33.26 28.15
CA THR A 890 -11.25 34.54 28.81
C THR A 890 -12.38 34.96 29.74
N LYS A 891 -12.13 35.90 30.66
CA LYS A 891 -13.17 36.43 31.56
C LYS A 891 -14.37 37.03 30.82
N SER A 892 -14.15 37.66 29.67
CA SER A 892 -15.20 38.27 28.84
C SER A 892 -15.84 37.31 27.82
N SER A 893 -15.18 36.20 27.51
CA SER A 893 -15.67 35.15 26.61
C SER A 893 -15.27 33.77 27.16
N PRO A 894 -15.99 33.24 28.17
CA PRO A 894 -15.60 32.00 28.84
C PRO A 894 -15.85 30.74 27.99
N CYS A 895 -16.64 30.85 26.92
CA CYS A 895 -17.06 29.73 26.09
C CYS A 895 -16.11 29.48 24.90
N THR A 896 -15.45 28.33 24.91
CA THR A 896 -14.55 27.81 23.86
C THR A 896 -15.25 26.84 22.89
N ASN A 897 -16.58 26.88 22.80
CA ASN A 897 -17.39 25.99 21.94
C ASN A 897 -17.15 26.25 20.45
N VAL A 898 -15.95 25.92 19.97
CA VAL A 898 -15.50 26.03 18.59
C VAL A 898 -15.43 24.64 17.96
N PRO A 899 -15.64 24.51 16.64
CA PRO A 899 -15.47 23.23 15.95
C PRO A 899 -14.03 22.73 16.08
N ILE A 900 -13.81 21.43 16.28
CA ILE A 900 -12.46 20.83 16.28
C ILE A 900 -12.46 19.55 15.44
N HIS A 901 -11.30 19.14 14.94
CA HIS A 901 -11.19 17.89 14.20
C HIS A 901 -11.34 16.68 15.13
N CYS A 902 -12.17 15.72 14.72
CA CYS A 902 -12.27 14.44 15.41
C CYS A 902 -10.97 13.66 15.21
N THR A 903 -10.36 13.16 16.29
CA THR A 903 -9.19 12.28 16.19
C THR A 903 -9.53 10.86 15.73
N LEU A 904 -10.81 10.48 15.80
CA LEU A 904 -11.31 9.14 15.48
C LEU A 904 -11.88 9.04 14.06
N CYS A 905 -12.25 10.15 13.42
CA CYS A 905 -12.78 10.12 12.06
C CYS A 905 -11.67 9.95 11.01
N PRO A 906 -11.92 9.20 9.92
CA PRO A 906 -10.99 9.10 8.80
C PRO A 906 -10.73 10.48 8.17
N ARG A 907 -9.57 10.62 7.51
CA ARG A 907 -9.27 11.82 6.72
C ARG A 907 -10.06 11.80 5.42
N SER A 908 -10.65 12.93 5.05
CA SER A 908 -11.35 13.16 3.79
C SER A 908 -10.36 13.17 2.61
N LYS A 909 -10.89 13.17 1.37
CA LYS A 909 -10.08 13.16 0.13
C LYS A 909 -9.16 14.39 0.03
N SER A 910 -9.60 15.53 0.56
CA SER A 910 -8.79 16.76 0.67
C SER A 910 -7.73 16.73 1.80
N GLY A 911 -7.58 15.60 2.50
CA GLY A 911 -6.58 15.40 3.56
C GLY A 911 -6.99 15.94 4.93
N GLN A 912 -8.21 16.46 5.09
CA GLN A 912 -8.72 17.01 6.34
C GLN A 912 -9.38 15.91 7.19
N LYS A 913 -9.18 15.88 8.51
CA LYS A 913 -9.84 14.88 9.37
C LYS A 913 -11.35 15.15 9.43
N GLY A 914 -12.17 14.10 9.32
CA GLY A 914 -13.61 14.20 9.50
C GLY A 914 -13.99 14.91 10.80
N LEU A 915 -15.08 15.68 10.76
CA LEU A 915 -15.52 16.50 11.87
C LEU A 915 -16.56 15.76 12.69
N THR A 916 -16.46 15.93 14.01
CA THR A 916 -17.60 15.84 14.92
C THR A 916 -17.73 17.22 15.56
N ASN A 917 -18.96 17.69 15.82
CA ASN A 917 -19.14 18.75 16.82
C ASN A 917 -18.68 18.12 18.15
N VAL A 918 -17.46 18.42 18.60
CA VAL A 918 -16.87 17.66 19.70
C VAL A 918 -17.52 18.00 21.01
N ARG A 919 -17.81 16.93 21.77
CA ARG A 919 -17.83 16.87 23.23
C ARG A 919 -17.01 17.99 23.87
N THR A 920 -17.69 18.84 24.62
CA THR A 920 -17.13 19.80 25.58
C THR A 920 -16.03 19.20 26.48
N PRO A 921 -14.80 19.74 26.46
CA PRO A 921 -13.99 19.89 27.66
C PRO A 921 -14.21 21.31 28.22
N LEU A 922 -14.47 21.39 29.53
CA LEU A 922 -14.30 22.63 30.30
C LEU A 922 -12.83 23.05 30.27
#